data_AF-A0A841ZBE2-F1
#
_entry.id   AF-A0A841ZBE2-F1
#
_cell.length_a   1.000
_cell.length_b   1.000
_cell.length_c   1.000
_cell.angle_alpha   90.00
_cell.angle_beta   90.00
_cell.angle_gamma   90.00
#
_symmetry.space_group_name_H-M   'P 1'
#
loop_
_entity.id
_entity.type
_entity.pdbx_description
1 polymer ?
#
loop_
_entity_poly.entity_id
_entity_poly.type
_entity_poly.pdbx_seq_one_letter_code
_entity_poly.pdbx_strand_id
1 'polypeptide(L)'
;MLPITKENFIPQFNNEKDEMKLDKIMNIIEPFDKLEFLSRIAALRLYFQNRDKPVLLDVITTATINWLSKNEWNHSGTGMSYGKFKKIIQDLNNLEIRRNIDPAENPYVERILCFDNYNIIPGINYTPTFNLQAIIDTLFLSENELSQYELMEYAKLLQENLMLSSIIIETIDEYKIEIEVDFTRDIFIPSQQSLAQKAETLIVSTAISQNEKLMIDTKEDIKYEIDPFTQDDHIFLKKPYIMLGEKILVLDISSIASALAKYVIDDLKIAEKNETLDSINNNIWRKSHRYLGTLGHEKLKEKDLGIELIDDANYKESLLNVANDKFLIVVASLESWSKKTSNHERMNSRIKIIVKKLSENGIAKENIFLLVIPHSFSGEQPIALDLLGIPYVCCLSPNEIKAISINETQEMFIPRFMRAKKRMRNAFMSTTYGDFNLLCAYTANNYSFYANDDFDYQEVDTFFPLDETGIYIDRANQKEPEKIFHSSIDRTVHNTKRDNNLGVFIGNLVDESISYFIGDFHGYHIELKTKEIDSLDKFNIFTNLLDCFSYWMKQYFSKVELTKNINIVLELSDATSKYSRLESEEKLEYRQCAFSRKSNTIVMSVSSLTYLSFGNTQVNFYEKKSVVDIIQNAMNQCNSEVIEEIFSPKHKKKITGKVMNTNIEYTPTSVNIKRLSINESDTNLTLDDLGYELKKQGYKVGAIPIEDNSDICNKIVGYLYNVLQTRISKYNKVQLFKALYQQLEVTLYTQLWQSSNYNQDILLIPERKDIALTNINNMAMDSLALKFLMEYCAATPSSGSDNIGMWELEELMGVCSQILSWAHRSDLFKYGLVETKISMLPSNRIGLKHEDFDKYNLATYNGKLNQLSFDGNGSLTDEALEKKKEEFFDMFNENFNDLFTEEFGYSFEVFNMVVDSLIIIGSDSKRTVICLPLDDVAIEVKKIVVDKASKEEIEKVIYDFGLCERSNFLEPPEGFSKKDVLPWRFNRNLSFIRRPIVIHDGNVIWGIRNLAYLKKYLYHLIFDGTYKAQSKSMKVLMSNIANYLGDKFNSEVQILIRSYPDLQVYKGVAKFGKKKITDENKNVLGDIDILAFNTKTKKIFVVETKDFNLARNPYEIEMEIKKIFKGEKSFLVKHQKREKWVVENLDTILEHYELPQGKWKIKSMFIVSEHIISRDLKKNNTQFLGIKELTAKTFR
;
A
#
# COMPACT_ATOMS: atom_id res chain seq x y z
N MET A 1 23.55 -22.47 33.72
CA MET A 1 22.51 -23.51 33.60
C MET A 1 23.04 -24.56 32.62
N LEU A 2 22.90 -25.85 32.96
CA LEU A 2 23.34 -26.99 32.13
C LEU A 2 22.72 -26.92 30.72
N PRO A 3 23.39 -27.42 29.67
CA PRO A 3 22.84 -27.46 28.33
C PRO A 3 21.71 -28.49 28.29
N ILE A 4 20.47 -28.01 28.21
CA ILE A 4 19.30 -28.85 27.99
C ILE A 4 19.27 -29.15 26.49
N THR A 5 19.65 -30.37 26.12
CA THR A 5 19.51 -30.91 24.76
C THR A 5 18.04 -31.14 24.40
N LYS A 6 17.73 -31.12 23.09
CA LYS A 6 16.41 -31.26 22.46
C LYS A 6 15.58 -32.47 22.94
N GLU A 7 16.20 -33.45 23.60
CA GLU A 7 15.55 -34.67 24.10
C GLU A 7 14.65 -34.44 25.33
N ASN A 8 14.74 -33.31 26.03
CA ASN A 8 14.06 -33.13 27.33
C ASN A 8 12.73 -32.36 27.28
N PHE A 9 12.20 -31.97 26.12
CA PHE A 9 10.96 -31.17 26.03
C PHE A 9 9.76 -31.88 25.39
N ILE A 10 9.95 -33.06 24.80
CA ILE A 10 8.83 -33.91 24.41
C ILE A 10 8.82 -35.05 25.44
N PRO A 11 7.76 -35.25 26.22
CA PRO A 11 7.61 -36.52 26.92
C PRO A 11 7.70 -37.59 25.83
N GLN A 12 8.74 -38.43 25.83
CA GLN A 12 8.64 -39.71 25.15
C GLN A 12 7.42 -40.39 25.78
N PHE A 13 6.25 -40.22 25.16
CA PHE A 13 5.07 -40.93 25.56
C PHE A 13 5.45 -42.39 25.41
N ASN A 14 5.38 -43.13 26.51
CA ASN A 14 5.56 -44.57 26.44
C ASN A 14 4.38 -45.10 25.62
N ASN A 15 4.61 -45.33 24.33
CA ASN A 15 3.58 -45.67 23.35
C ASN A 15 3.04 -47.09 23.56
N GLU A 16 3.54 -47.86 24.53
CA GLU A 16 3.06 -49.21 24.89
C GLU A 16 1.52 -49.34 24.89
N LYS A 17 0.81 -48.35 25.43
CA LYS A 17 -0.68 -48.37 25.43
C LYS A 17 -1.28 -48.18 24.04
N ASP A 18 -0.69 -47.30 23.24
CA ASP A 18 -1.16 -47.04 21.88
C ASP A 18 -0.74 -48.15 20.93
N GLU A 19 0.42 -48.80 21.13
CA GLU A 19 0.83 -50.04 20.47
C GLU A 19 -0.22 -51.15 20.70
N MET A 20 -0.58 -51.41 21.96
CA MET A 20 -1.61 -52.42 22.28
C MET A 20 -2.98 -52.10 21.66
N LYS A 21 -3.34 -50.82 21.53
CA LYS A 21 -4.59 -50.39 20.88
C LYS A 21 -4.48 -50.55 19.36
N LEU A 22 -3.35 -50.18 18.77
CA LEU A 22 -3.08 -50.31 17.34
C LEU A 22 -3.07 -51.79 16.93
N ASP A 23 -2.47 -52.68 17.70
CA ASP A 23 -2.52 -54.13 17.47
C ASP A 23 -3.96 -54.66 17.45
N LYS A 24 -4.81 -54.19 18.37
CA LYS A 24 -6.24 -54.53 18.36
C LYS A 24 -6.94 -54.02 17.10
N ILE A 25 -6.61 -52.80 16.64
CA ILE A 25 -7.12 -52.23 15.40
C ILE A 25 -6.65 -53.08 14.20
N MET A 26 -5.37 -53.47 14.16
CA MET A 26 -4.79 -54.29 13.09
C MET A 26 -5.42 -55.70 13.03
N ASN A 27 -5.64 -56.36 14.16
CA ASN A 27 -6.36 -57.64 14.23
C ASN A 27 -7.81 -57.53 13.69
N ILE A 28 -8.43 -56.35 13.83
CA ILE A 28 -9.76 -56.08 13.27
C ILE A 28 -9.68 -55.88 11.75
N ILE A 29 -8.60 -55.31 11.22
CA ILE A 29 -8.41 -55.02 9.79
C ILE A 29 -7.97 -56.26 9.00
N GLU A 30 -7.27 -57.20 9.65
CA GLU A 30 -6.69 -58.41 9.05
C GLU A 30 -7.60 -59.22 8.10
N PRO A 31 -8.91 -59.45 8.35
CA PRO A 31 -9.76 -60.23 7.42
C PRO A 31 -10.24 -59.45 6.18
N PHE A 32 -9.95 -58.15 6.09
CA PHE A 32 -10.46 -57.27 5.02
C PHE A 32 -9.42 -57.04 3.92
N ASP A 33 -9.87 -56.52 2.77
CA ASP A 33 -8.97 -56.08 1.69
C ASP A 33 -8.19 -54.83 2.13
N LYS A 34 -6.85 -54.94 2.16
CA LYS A 34 -5.97 -53.90 2.69
C LYS A 34 -5.77 -52.76 1.71
N LEU A 35 -5.85 -53.03 0.41
CA LEU A 35 -5.73 -51.97 -0.60
C LEU A 35 -7.04 -51.17 -0.69
N GLU A 36 -8.20 -51.81 -0.50
CA GLU A 36 -9.47 -51.10 -0.30
C GLU A 36 -9.48 -50.28 0.99
N PHE A 37 -8.91 -50.81 2.08
CA PHE A 37 -8.78 -50.07 3.33
C PHE A 37 -7.84 -48.86 3.18
N LEU A 38 -6.65 -49.04 2.60
CA LEU A 38 -5.69 -47.97 2.35
C LEU A 38 -6.24 -46.89 1.43
N SER A 39 -7.03 -47.24 0.39
CA SER A 39 -7.64 -46.22 -0.48
C SER A 39 -8.64 -45.33 0.26
N ARG A 40 -9.40 -45.89 1.20
CA ARG A 40 -10.29 -45.10 2.08
C ARG A 40 -9.51 -44.25 3.07
N ILE A 41 -8.39 -44.73 3.63
CA ILE A 41 -7.51 -43.93 4.49
C ILE A 41 -6.89 -42.77 3.70
N ALA A 42 -6.38 -43.04 2.50
CA ALA A 42 -5.81 -42.02 1.62
C ALA A 42 -6.87 -40.97 1.22
N ALA A 43 -8.10 -41.39 0.94
CA ALA A 43 -9.22 -40.48 0.65
C ALA A 43 -9.56 -39.52 1.79
N LEU A 44 -9.35 -39.92 3.06
CA LEU A 44 -9.55 -39.02 4.20
C LEU A 44 -8.62 -37.80 4.16
N ARG A 45 -7.43 -37.93 3.56
CA ARG A 45 -6.44 -36.83 3.43
C ARG A 45 -6.88 -35.74 2.44
N LEU A 46 -7.85 -36.03 1.57
CA LEU A 46 -8.34 -35.06 0.58
C LEU A 46 -9.28 -34.01 1.19
N TYR A 47 -9.81 -34.25 2.38
CA TYR A 47 -10.69 -33.32 3.11
C TYR A 47 -9.86 -32.28 3.86
N PHE A 48 -10.24 -31.01 3.77
CA PHE A 48 -9.51 -29.91 4.40
C PHE A 48 -9.33 -30.10 5.91
N GLN A 49 -10.37 -30.59 6.60
CA GLN A 49 -10.41 -30.82 8.06
C GLN A 49 -9.45 -31.94 8.54
N ASN A 50 -8.89 -32.71 7.62
CA ASN A 50 -8.00 -33.84 7.92
C ASN A 50 -6.54 -33.59 7.52
N ARG A 51 -6.21 -32.45 6.89
CA ARG A 51 -4.86 -32.18 6.35
C ARG A 51 -3.78 -32.05 7.43
N ASP A 52 -4.18 -31.69 8.64
CA ASP A 52 -3.39 -31.61 9.86
C ASP A 52 -3.42 -32.90 10.72
N LYS A 53 -4.11 -33.96 10.26
CA LYS A 53 -4.18 -35.27 10.93
C LYS A 53 -3.15 -36.34 10.51
N PRO A 54 -1.99 -36.07 9.87
CA PRO A 54 -1.08 -37.15 9.47
C PRO A 54 -0.57 -37.98 10.64
N VAL A 55 -0.40 -37.41 11.85
CA VAL A 55 0.03 -38.17 13.04
C VAL A 55 -0.81 -39.45 13.25
N LEU A 56 -2.12 -39.41 13.04
CA LEU A 56 -2.97 -40.60 13.17
C LEU A 56 -3.09 -41.40 11.86
N LEU A 57 -3.16 -40.70 10.72
CA LEU A 57 -3.34 -41.34 9.41
C LEU A 57 -2.06 -42.07 8.97
N ASP A 58 -0.88 -41.60 9.35
CA ASP A 58 0.43 -42.18 9.04
C ASP A 58 0.70 -43.43 9.88
N VAL A 59 0.30 -43.42 11.16
CA VAL A 59 0.35 -44.59 12.04
C VAL A 59 -0.39 -45.77 11.42
N ILE A 60 -1.65 -45.57 11.02
CA ILE A 60 -2.45 -46.68 10.47
C ILE A 60 -1.99 -47.10 9.07
N THR A 61 -1.55 -46.15 8.23
CA THR A 61 -0.99 -46.46 6.90
C THR A 61 0.30 -47.28 7.05
N THR A 62 1.22 -46.89 7.93
CA THR A 62 2.48 -47.59 8.17
C THR A 62 2.27 -48.97 8.76
N ALA A 63 1.39 -49.11 9.76
CA ALA A 63 1.05 -50.40 10.34
C ALA A 63 0.49 -51.36 9.28
N THR A 64 -0.36 -50.86 8.38
CA THR A 64 -0.90 -51.64 7.25
C THR A 64 0.18 -52.04 6.24
N ILE A 65 1.13 -51.14 5.92
CA ILE A 65 2.26 -51.45 5.02
C ILE A 65 3.20 -52.48 5.64
N ASN A 66 3.55 -52.34 6.91
CA ASN A 66 4.36 -53.33 7.63
C ASN A 66 3.70 -54.70 7.58
N TRP A 67 2.40 -54.77 7.87
CA TRP A 67 1.62 -56.00 7.78
C TRP A 67 1.67 -56.59 6.38
N LEU A 68 1.44 -55.79 5.33
CA LEU A 68 1.51 -56.24 3.93
C LEU A 68 2.89 -56.82 3.60
N SER A 69 3.97 -56.12 3.96
CA SER A 69 5.33 -56.57 3.66
C SER A 69 5.73 -57.86 4.40
N LYS A 70 5.18 -58.08 5.61
CA LYS A 70 5.39 -59.33 6.38
C LYS A 70 4.59 -60.50 5.83
N ASN A 71 3.52 -60.24 5.07
CA ASN A 71 2.60 -61.23 4.52
C ASN A 71 2.70 -61.29 2.98
N GLU A 72 3.92 -61.17 2.44
CA GLU A 72 4.19 -61.34 1.00
C GLU A 72 3.30 -60.45 0.10
N TRP A 73 2.95 -59.26 0.59
CA TRP A 73 2.06 -58.30 -0.09
C TRP A 73 0.66 -58.84 -0.41
N ASN A 74 0.22 -59.89 0.29
CA ASN A 74 -1.11 -60.45 0.13
C ASN A 74 -2.19 -59.51 0.71
N HIS A 75 -2.84 -58.77 -0.18
CA HIS A 75 -3.92 -57.86 0.20
C HIS A 75 -5.32 -58.51 0.21
N SER A 76 -5.45 -59.75 -0.25
CA SER A 76 -6.73 -60.45 -0.44
C SER A 76 -7.55 -60.50 0.85
N GLY A 77 -8.83 -60.14 0.76
CA GLY A 77 -9.75 -60.15 1.89
C GLY A 77 -11.19 -59.86 1.48
N THR A 78 -12.09 -59.79 2.45
CA THR A 78 -13.48 -59.36 2.19
C THR A 78 -13.59 -57.84 2.18
N GLY A 79 -14.58 -57.29 1.47
CA GLY A 79 -14.80 -55.84 1.47
C GLY A 79 -15.28 -55.31 2.82
N MET A 80 -14.75 -54.17 3.26
CA MET A 80 -15.08 -53.60 4.57
C MET A 80 -16.34 -52.73 4.51
N SER A 81 -17.31 -52.95 5.41
CA SER A 81 -18.50 -52.07 5.48
C SER A 81 -18.14 -50.68 6.01
N TYR A 82 -18.87 -49.65 5.54
CA TYR A 82 -18.64 -48.26 5.98
C TYR A 82 -18.81 -48.08 7.50
N GLY A 83 -19.81 -48.74 8.10
CA GLY A 83 -20.01 -48.68 9.56
C GLY A 83 -18.82 -49.27 10.35
N LYS A 84 -18.17 -50.32 9.82
CA LYS A 84 -16.97 -50.90 10.43
C LYS A 84 -15.76 -49.99 10.27
N PHE A 85 -15.58 -49.40 9.08
CA PHE A 85 -14.54 -48.41 8.81
C PHE A 85 -14.66 -47.20 9.75
N LYS A 86 -15.87 -46.63 9.88
CA LYS A 86 -16.15 -45.52 10.80
C LYS A 86 -15.74 -45.84 12.24
N LYS A 87 -16.03 -47.06 12.72
CA LYS A 87 -15.63 -47.49 14.06
C LYS A 87 -14.10 -47.55 14.21
N ILE A 88 -13.38 -48.04 13.20
CA ILE A 88 -11.90 -48.07 13.21
C ILE A 88 -11.33 -46.65 13.31
N ILE A 89 -11.86 -45.68 12.55
CA ILE A 89 -11.42 -44.28 12.65
C ILE A 89 -11.72 -43.68 14.03
N GLN A 90 -12.86 -44.02 14.63
CA GLN A 90 -13.18 -43.63 16.01
C GLN A 90 -12.21 -44.25 17.02
N ASP A 91 -11.78 -45.49 16.81
CA ASP A 91 -10.78 -46.17 17.64
C ASP A 91 -9.40 -45.51 17.48
N LEU A 92 -9.02 -45.06 16.28
CA LEU A 92 -7.81 -44.24 16.05
C LEU A 92 -7.86 -42.90 16.79
N ASN A 93 -9.01 -42.23 16.79
CA ASN A 93 -9.20 -41.01 17.58
C ASN A 93 -9.05 -41.27 19.10
N ASN A 94 -9.02 -42.51 19.59
CA ASN A 94 -8.78 -42.83 21.00
C ASN A 94 -7.31 -43.10 21.35
N LEU A 95 -6.39 -43.02 20.36
CA LEU A 95 -4.96 -43.07 20.61
C LEU A 95 -4.51 -41.79 21.36
N GLU A 96 -3.55 -41.93 22.26
CA GLU A 96 -2.96 -40.81 23.01
C GLU A 96 -2.04 -39.96 22.13
N ILE A 97 -1.40 -40.54 21.11
CA ILE A 97 -0.53 -39.84 20.16
C ILE A 97 -1.22 -38.70 19.40
N ARG A 98 -2.57 -38.69 19.32
CA ARG A 98 -3.33 -37.57 18.74
C ARG A 98 -3.03 -36.22 19.41
N ARG A 99 -2.50 -36.22 20.64
CA ARG A 99 -2.08 -35.01 21.35
C ARG A 99 -0.91 -34.29 20.67
N ASN A 100 -0.16 -34.98 19.83
CA ASN A 100 0.93 -34.44 19.01
C ASN A 100 0.43 -33.87 17.68
N ILE A 101 -0.89 -33.89 17.43
CA ILE A 101 -1.46 -33.14 16.31
C ILE A 101 -1.47 -31.67 16.68
N ASP A 102 -0.70 -30.92 15.91
CA ASP A 102 -0.71 -29.47 15.85
C ASP A 102 -1.44 -29.00 14.59
N PRO A 103 -1.92 -27.74 14.56
CA PRO A 103 -2.46 -27.12 13.35
C PRO A 103 -1.45 -27.23 12.20
N ALA A 104 -1.93 -27.55 10.98
CA ALA A 104 -1.06 -27.63 9.81
C ALA A 104 -0.43 -26.27 9.50
N GLU A 105 0.87 -26.23 9.22
CA GLU A 105 1.55 -24.97 8.86
C GLU A 105 1.07 -24.44 7.52
N ASN A 106 0.63 -25.32 6.59
CA ASN A 106 0.05 -24.92 5.32
C ASN A 106 -0.95 -25.94 4.76
N PRO A 107 -2.22 -25.87 5.16
CA PRO A 107 -3.24 -26.79 4.67
C PRO A 107 -3.73 -26.44 3.26
N TYR A 108 -3.24 -25.41 2.58
CA TYR A 108 -3.82 -24.89 1.33
C TYR A 108 -3.23 -25.56 0.08
N VAL A 109 -3.89 -25.35 -1.07
CA VAL A 109 -3.39 -25.85 -2.36
C VAL A 109 -2.41 -24.83 -2.93
N GLU A 110 -1.24 -25.29 -3.36
CA GLU A 110 -0.22 -24.44 -3.97
C GLU A 110 0.04 -24.83 -5.43
N ARG A 111 0.78 -23.97 -6.14
CA ARG A 111 1.09 -24.14 -7.56
C ARG A 111 2.59 -24.32 -7.81
N ILE A 112 2.90 -25.25 -8.70
CA ILE A 112 4.24 -25.47 -9.27
C ILE A 112 4.19 -25.19 -10.77
N LEU A 113 5.21 -24.48 -11.24
CA LEU A 113 5.42 -24.15 -12.65
C LEU A 113 6.48 -25.09 -13.24
N CYS A 114 6.07 -25.95 -14.17
CA CYS A 114 6.96 -26.90 -14.86
C CYS A 114 6.50 -27.12 -16.31
N PHE A 115 6.80 -26.18 -17.20
CA PHE A 115 6.27 -26.09 -18.58
C PHE A 115 4.73 -25.93 -18.70
N ASP A 116 3.99 -26.25 -17.64
CA ASP A 116 2.58 -25.93 -17.41
C ASP A 116 2.36 -25.59 -15.91
N ASN A 117 1.11 -25.38 -15.50
CA ASN A 117 0.69 -24.94 -14.18
C ASN A 117 0.04 -26.11 -13.43
N TYR A 118 0.73 -26.66 -12.44
CA TYR A 118 0.26 -27.81 -11.68
C TYR A 118 -0.10 -27.44 -10.24
N ASN A 119 -1.15 -28.05 -9.71
CA ASN A 119 -1.57 -27.89 -8.32
C ASN A 119 -1.04 -29.04 -7.45
N ILE A 120 -0.63 -28.70 -6.23
CA ILE A 120 -0.16 -29.65 -5.21
C ILE A 120 -0.72 -29.30 -3.84
N ILE A 121 -0.70 -30.27 -2.92
CA ILE A 121 -0.95 -30.04 -1.49
C ILE A 121 0.41 -30.21 -0.78
N PRO A 122 0.95 -29.20 -0.09
CA PRO A 122 2.27 -29.27 0.53
C PRO A 122 2.30 -30.13 1.81
N GLY A 123 1.14 -30.35 2.45
CA GLY A 123 1.01 -31.18 3.66
C GLY A 123 1.21 -30.38 4.94
N ILE A 124 1.84 -30.96 5.97
CA ILE A 124 2.10 -30.26 7.25
C ILE A 124 3.16 -29.17 7.07
N ASN A 125 4.17 -29.40 6.23
CA ASN A 125 5.32 -28.52 6.05
C ASN A 125 5.07 -27.55 4.89
N TYR A 126 5.35 -26.27 5.08
CA TYR A 126 5.16 -25.25 4.04
C TYR A 126 6.30 -25.16 3.00
N THR A 127 7.44 -25.83 3.22
CA THR A 127 8.62 -25.74 2.34
C THR A 127 8.64 -26.62 1.08
N PRO A 128 7.92 -27.76 0.95
CA PRO A 128 8.06 -28.68 -0.19
C PRO A 128 7.85 -28.02 -1.56
N THR A 129 6.85 -27.17 -1.71
CA THR A 129 6.57 -26.46 -2.97
C THR A 129 7.74 -25.55 -3.36
N PHE A 130 8.24 -24.76 -2.40
CA PHE A 130 9.36 -23.86 -2.63
C PHE A 130 10.62 -24.63 -3.05
N ASN A 131 10.91 -25.72 -2.35
CA ASN A 131 12.07 -26.58 -2.61
C ASN A 131 11.98 -27.22 -3.99
N LEU A 132 10.83 -27.78 -4.36
CA LEU A 132 10.64 -28.41 -5.67
C LEU A 132 10.70 -27.37 -6.79
N GLN A 133 10.09 -26.19 -6.63
CA GLN A 133 10.20 -25.12 -7.61
C GLN A 133 11.65 -24.64 -7.79
N ALA A 134 12.43 -24.57 -6.71
CA ALA A 134 13.85 -24.20 -6.80
C ALA A 134 14.66 -25.23 -7.59
N ILE A 135 14.38 -26.53 -7.43
CA ILE A 135 14.98 -27.60 -8.23
C ILE A 135 14.59 -27.44 -9.71
N ILE A 136 13.29 -27.30 -10.01
CA ILE A 136 12.78 -27.16 -11.39
C ILE A 136 13.44 -25.97 -12.10
N ASP A 137 13.51 -24.82 -11.44
CA ASP A 137 14.13 -23.63 -11.99
C ASP A 137 15.64 -23.83 -12.27
N THR A 138 16.35 -24.55 -11.40
CA THR A 138 17.77 -24.84 -11.63
C THR A 138 17.97 -25.82 -12.79
N LEU A 139 17.13 -26.84 -12.90
CA LEU A 139 17.24 -27.84 -13.97
C LEU A 139 16.95 -27.24 -15.35
N PHE A 140 15.92 -26.39 -15.47
CA PHE A 140 15.41 -25.99 -16.79
C PHE A 140 15.62 -24.52 -17.16
N LEU A 141 15.94 -23.65 -16.19
CA LEU A 141 16.09 -22.21 -16.41
C LEU A 141 17.50 -21.70 -16.10
N SER A 142 18.44 -22.59 -15.76
CA SER A 142 19.83 -22.26 -15.46
C SER A 142 20.76 -23.19 -16.23
N GLU A 143 21.97 -22.72 -16.55
CA GLU A 143 23.03 -23.60 -17.07
C GLU A 143 23.43 -24.62 -16.02
N ASN A 144 23.59 -25.88 -16.43
CA ASN A 144 23.99 -26.97 -15.55
C ASN A 144 24.72 -28.08 -16.35
N GLU A 145 25.34 -29.01 -15.62
CA GLU A 145 26.15 -30.13 -16.14
C GLU A 145 25.33 -31.35 -16.60
N LEU A 146 24.01 -31.20 -16.74
CA LEU A 146 23.13 -32.28 -17.19
C LEU A 146 23.03 -32.30 -18.71
N SER A 147 23.01 -33.51 -19.26
CA SER A 147 22.73 -33.73 -20.68
C SER A 147 21.25 -33.46 -21.00
N GLN A 148 20.97 -33.17 -22.28
CA GLN A 148 19.59 -33.02 -22.76
C GLN A 148 18.72 -34.26 -22.47
N TYR A 149 19.33 -35.45 -22.47
CA TYR A 149 18.61 -36.69 -22.15
C TYR A 149 18.23 -36.75 -20.67
N GLU A 150 19.16 -36.45 -19.75
CA GLU A 150 18.88 -36.38 -18.31
C GLU A 150 17.79 -35.34 -18.00
N LEU A 151 17.88 -34.15 -18.60
CA LEU A 151 16.86 -33.10 -18.46
C LEU A 151 15.49 -33.56 -18.96
N MET A 152 15.42 -34.25 -20.09
CA MET A 152 14.17 -34.78 -20.63
C MET A 152 13.55 -35.86 -19.72
N GLU A 153 14.38 -36.72 -19.12
CA GLU A 153 13.93 -37.72 -18.14
C GLU A 153 13.37 -37.06 -16.87
N TYR A 154 14.04 -36.04 -16.33
CA TYR A 154 13.52 -35.27 -15.20
C TYR A 154 12.23 -34.53 -15.55
N ALA A 155 12.16 -33.89 -16.73
CA ALA A 155 10.95 -33.18 -17.18
C ALA A 155 9.75 -34.13 -17.26
N LYS A 156 9.94 -35.32 -17.84
CA LYS A 156 8.90 -36.34 -17.93
C LYS A 156 8.46 -36.82 -16.55
N LEU A 157 9.39 -37.15 -15.65
CA LEU A 157 9.09 -37.56 -14.28
C LEU A 157 8.27 -36.49 -13.54
N LEU A 158 8.71 -35.24 -13.60
CA LEU A 158 8.05 -34.12 -12.92
C LEU A 158 6.64 -33.89 -13.46
N GLN A 159 6.48 -33.76 -14.79
CA GLN A 159 5.19 -33.49 -15.42
C GLN A 159 4.17 -34.61 -15.16
N GLU A 160 4.57 -35.87 -15.29
CA GLU A 160 3.69 -37.02 -15.07
C GLU A 160 3.12 -37.03 -13.64
N ASN A 161 3.97 -36.77 -12.64
CA ASN A 161 3.57 -36.78 -11.23
C ASN A 161 2.80 -35.53 -10.81
N LEU A 162 3.19 -34.35 -11.30
CA LEU A 162 2.50 -33.09 -11.02
C LEU A 162 1.13 -33.02 -11.70
N MET A 163 1.00 -33.60 -12.90
CA MET A 163 -0.29 -33.78 -13.59
C MET A 163 -1.22 -34.66 -12.77
N LEU A 164 -0.73 -35.80 -12.28
CA LEU A 164 -1.49 -36.71 -11.43
C LEU A 164 -2.02 -36.00 -10.18
N SER A 165 -1.15 -35.27 -9.47
CA SER A 165 -1.55 -34.44 -8.32
C SER A 165 -2.67 -33.46 -8.69
N SER A 166 -2.52 -32.75 -9.81
CA SER A 166 -3.50 -31.75 -10.26
C SER A 166 -4.86 -32.36 -10.56
N ILE A 167 -4.90 -33.48 -11.28
CA ILE A 167 -6.14 -34.21 -11.62
C ILE A 167 -6.86 -34.64 -10.35
N ILE A 168 -6.15 -35.16 -9.34
CA ILE A 168 -6.78 -35.58 -8.09
C ILE A 168 -7.32 -34.37 -7.33
N ILE A 169 -6.57 -33.27 -7.25
CA ILE A 169 -7.00 -32.04 -6.55
C ILE A 169 -8.25 -31.44 -7.18
N GLU A 170 -8.43 -31.52 -8.49
CA GLU A 170 -9.64 -31.04 -9.18
C GLU A 170 -10.93 -31.77 -8.75
N THR A 171 -10.80 -32.95 -8.13
CA THR A 171 -11.93 -33.72 -7.58
C THR A 171 -12.30 -33.32 -6.14
N ILE A 172 -11.59 -32.37 -5.54
CA ILE A 172 -11.86 -31.86 -4.20
C ILE A 172 -12.88 -30.73 -4.30
N ASP A 173 -14.15 -30.99 -3.97
CA ASP A 173 -15.25 -30.01 -4.06
C ASP A 173 -14.98 -28.65 -3.37
N GLU A 174 -14.11 -28.65 -2.35
CA GLU A 174 -13.82 -27.52 -1.46
C GLU A 174 -12.53 -26.74 -1.81
N TYR A 175 -11.77 -27.12 -2.84
CA TYR A 175 -10.45 -26.55 -3.13
C TYR A 175 -10.42 -25.05 -3.54
N LYS A 176 -11.59 -24.43 -3.71
CA LYS A 176 -11.77 -23.05 -4.18
C LYS A 176 -12.44 -22.12 -3.15
N ILE A 177 -12.75 -22.61 -1.95
CA ILE A 177 -13.51 -21.86 -0.92
C ILE A 177 -12.62 -21.70 0.31
N GLU A 178 -12.48 -20.46 0.81
CA GLU A 178 -11.91 -20.21 2.14
C GLU A 178 -12.89 -20.78 3.19
N ILE A 179 -12.49 -21.87 3.85
CA ILE A 179 -13.29 -22.46 4.93
C ILE A 179 -12.60 -22.15 6.25
N GLU A 180 -13.21 -21.30 7.08
CA GLU A 180 -12.89 -21.22 8.50
C GLU A 180 -13.39 -22.51 9.18
N VAL A 181 -12.47 -23.44 9.46
CA VAL A 181 -12.77 -24.63 10.25
C VAL A 181 -12.06 -24.53 11.59
N ASP A 182 -12.79 -24.70 12.68
CA ASP A 182 -12.20 -24.82 14.02
C ASP A 182 -11.22 -26.01 14.06
N PHE A 183 -9.99 -25.77 14.53
CA PHE A 183 -9.01 -26.82 14.74
C PHE A 183 -9.53 -27.84 15.77
N THR A 184 -9.62 -29.10 15.36
CA THR A 184 -9.90 -30.23 16.26
C THR A 184 -8.78 -31.25 16.14
N ARG A 185 -8.59 -32.15 17.11
CA ARG A 185 -7.58 -33.23 17.02
C ARG A 185 -8.13 -34.55 16.48
N ASP A 186 -9.44 -34.63 16.25
CA ASP A 186 -10.09 -35.84 15.80
C ASP A 186 -10.17 -35.88 14.27
N ILE A 187 -10.02 -37.06 13.68
CA ILE A 187 -10.22 -37.28 12.24
C ILE A 187 -11.70 -37.04 11.90
N PHE A 188 -11.95 -36.15 10.94
CA PHE A 188 -13.23 -35.92 10.31
C PHE A 188 -13.64 -37.13 9.45
N ILE A 189 -14.88 -37.60 9.64
CA ILE A 189 -15.43 -38.76 8.93
C ILE A 189 -16.54 -38.31 7.97
N PRO A 190 -16.30 -38.34 6.64
CA PRO A 190 -17.25 -37.89 5.62
C PRO A 190 -18.36 -38.91 5.35
N SER A 191 -19.35 -38.56 4.53
CA SER A 191 -20.41 -39.49 4.10
C SER A 191 -19.85 -40.65 3.26
N GLN A 192 -20.54 -41.80 3.28
CA GLN A 192 -20.11 -43.00 2.53
C GLN A 192 -19.96 -42.72 1.03
N GLN A 193 -20.90 -41.98 0.43
CA GLN A 193 -20.88 -41.66 -1.00
C GLN A 193 -19.68 -40.78 -1.36
N SER A 194 -19.42 -39.73 -0.57
CA SER A 194 -18.30 -38.82 -0.80
C SER A 194 -16.95 -39.54 -0.63
N LEU A 195 -16.82 -40.38 0.41
CA LEU A 195 -15.61 -41.15 0.66
C LEU A 195 -15.30 -42.12 -0.48
N ALA A 196 -16.31 -42.82 -0.99
CA ALA A 196 -16.16 -43.78 -2.09
C ALA A 196 -15.70 -43.07 -3.38
N GLN A 197 -16.33 -41.94 -3.73
CA GLN A 197 -15.94 -41.14 -4.90
C GLN A 197 -14.48 -40.69 -4.82
N LYS A 198 -14.05 -40.16 -3.68
CA LYS A 198 -12.65 -39.72 -3.49
C LYS A 198 -11.66 -40.89 -3.49
N ALA A 199 -12.01 -42.03 -2.90
CA ALA A 199 -11.17 -43.22 -2.94
C ALA A 199 -10.97 -43.74 -4.37
N GLU A 200 -11.98 -43.68 -5.24
CA GLU A 200 -11.86 -44.06 -6.65
C GLU A 200 -10.89 -43.15 -7.42
N THR A 201 -10.88 -41.84 -7.13
CA THR A 201 -9.99 -40.88 -7.81
C THR A 201 -8.50 -41.09 -7.51
N LEU A 202 -8.18 -41.73 -6.38
CA LEU A 202 -6.80 -42.05 -5.98
C LEU A 202 -6.26 -43.32 -6.66
N ILE A 203 -7.09 -44.03 -7.43
CA ILE A 203 -6.72 -45.25 -8.16
C ILE A 203 -6.61 -44.93 -9.65
N VAL A 204 -5.39 -44.89 -10.18
CA VAL A 204 -5.12 -44.43 -11.56
C VAL A 204 -4.63 -45.57 -12.44
N SER A 205 -5.18 -45.68 -13.66
CA SER A 205 -4.80 -46.69 -14.65
C SER A 205 -3.38 -46.46 -15.18
N THR A 206 -2.55 -47.51 -15.19
CA THR A 206 -1.14 -47.41 -15.61
C THR A 206 -1.01 -47.12 -17.11
N ALA A 207 -0.80 -45.85 -17.45
CA ALA A 207 -0.24 -45.44 -18.73
C ALA A 207 1.02 -44.56 -18.54
N ILE A 208 1.66 -44.62 -17.36
CA ILE A 208 2.66 -43.64 -16.92
C ILE A 208 3.96 -44.37 -16.55
N SER A 209 4.98 -44.26 -17.40
CA SER A 209 6.22 -45.05 -17.31
C SER A 209 7.19 -44.64 -16.21
N GLN A 210 7.18 -43.38 -15.73
CA GLN A 210 8.20 -42.88 -14.80
C GLN A 210 7.76 -42.91 -13.33
N ASN A 211 6.48 -43.20 -13.04
CA ASN A 211 5.97 -43.29 -11.66
C ASN A 211 6.59 -44.43 -10.85
N GLU A 212 7.12 -45.47 -11.51
CA GLU A 212 7.82 -46.60 -10.88
C GLU A 212 8.95 -46.14 -9.94
N LYS A 213 9.62 -45.03 -10.27
CA LYS A 213 10.70 -44.43 -9.46
C LYS A 213 10.25 -44.00 -8.07
N LEU A 214 8.96 -43.67 -7.90
CA LEU A 214 8.34 -43.23 -6.64
C LEU A 214 7.41 -44.30 -6.04
N MET A 215 7.45 -45.55 -6.51
CA MET A 215 6.65 -46.65 -5.96
C MET A 215 7.35 -47.33 -4.78
N ILE A 216 6.54 -47.73 -3.79
CA ILE A 216 6.95 -48.66 -2.75
C ILE A 216 7.41 -49.95 -3.41
N ASP A 217 8.59 -50.47 -3.02
CA ASP A 217 9.05 -51.75 -3.56
C ASP A 217 8.26 -52.88 -2.89
N THR A 218 7.49 -53.60 -3.71
CA THR A 218 6.59 -54.67 -3.29
C THR A 218 7.09 -56.06 -3.67
N LYS A 219 8.40 -56.21 -3.94
CA LYS A 219 8.99 -57.54 -4.12
C LYS A 219 8.87 -58.37 -2.83
N GLU A 220 8.66 -59.68 -3.00
CA GLU A 220 8.38 -60.63 -1.91
C GLU A 220 9.52 -60.72 -0.87
N ASP A 221 10.75 -60.38 -1.25
CA ASP A 221 11.93 -60.44 -0.39
C ASP A 221 12.12 -59.20 0.50
N ILE A 222 11.35 -58.12 0.28
CA ILE A 222 11.46 -56.88 1.04
C ILE A 222 10.43 -56.84 2.17
N LYS A 223 10.93 -56.70 3.41
CA LYS A 223 10.12 -56.57 4.62
C LYS A 223 10.36 -55.22 5.28
N TYR A 224 9.29 -54.48 5.51
CA TYR A 224 9.33 -53.19 6.22
C TYR A 224 9.00 -53.40 7.70
N GLU A 225 9.86 -52.87 8.58
CA GLU A 225 9.68 -52.85 10.04
C GLU A 225 9.84 -51.42 10.56
N ILE A 226 8.99 -50.52 10.06
CA ILE A 226 9.00 -49.11 10.44
C ILE A 226 8.14 -48.94 11.68
N ASP A 227 8.64 -48.29 12.73
CA ASP A 227 7.80 -47.97 13.89
C ASP A 227 6.67 -47.01 13.45
N PRO A 228 5.39 -47.43 13.54
CA PRO A 228 4.26 -46.61 13.12
C PRO A 228 4.12 -45.29 13.88
N PHE A 229 4.74 -45.15 15.06
CA PHE A 229 4.64 -43.96 15.90
C PHE A 229 5.82 -42.97 15.73
N THR A 230 6.74 -43.27 14.81
CA THR A 230 7.74 -42.27 14.34
C THR A 230 7.07 -41.19 13.51
N GLN A 231 7.68 -40.01 13.39
CA GLN A 231 7.11 -38.90 12.59
C GLN A 231 7.77 -38.71 11.21
N ASP A 232 9.00 -39.19 10.99
CA ASP A 232 9.76 -38.89 9.75
C ASP A 232 10.17 -40.14 8.93
N ASP A 233 9.94 -41.35 9.45
CA ASP A 233 10.48 -42.60 8.87
C ASP A 233 9.49 -43.38 7.99
N HIS A 234 8.30 -42.83 7.76
CA HIS A 234 7.27 -43.47 6.95
C HIS A 234 7.71 -43.59 5.47
N ILE A 235 7.68 -44.81 4.93
CA ILE A 235 8.15 -45.08 3.56
C ILE A 235 7.35 -44.33 2.49
N PHE A 236 6.04 -44.19 2.69
CA PHE A 236 5.16 -43.57 1.69
C PHE A 236 5.42 -42.06 1.53
N LEU A 237 6.07 -41.40 2.51
CA LEU A 237 6.48 -39.99 2.36
C LEU A 237 7.58 -39.80 1.29
N LYS A 238 8.34 -40.85 0.97
CA LYS A 238 9.35 -40.87 -0.09
C LYS A 238 8.85 -41.59 -1.34
N LYS A 239 7.88 -42.49 -1.16
CA LYS A 239 7.34 -43.37 -2.18
C LYS A 239 5.81 -43.42 -2.08
N PRO A 240 5.09 -42.38 -2.52
CA PRO A 240 3.67 -42.19 -2.25
C PRO A 240 2.73 -43.19 -2.93
N TYR A 241 3.26 -44.11 -3.74
CA TYR A 241 2.47 -45.01 -4.58
C TYR A 241 2.66 -46.48 -4.23
N ILE A 242 1.58 -47.25 -4.31
CA ILE A 242 1.59 -48.71 -4.24
C ILE A 242 0.88 -49.31 -5.46
N MET A 243 1.37 -50.45 -5.96
CA MET A 243 0.79 -51.15 -7.10
C MET A 243 -0.47 -51.92 -6.67
N LEU A 244 -1.53 -51.84 -7.47
CA LEU A 244 -2.78 -52.57 -7.34
C LEU A 244 -3.13 -53.22 -8.69
N GLY A 245 -2.59 -54.41 -8.96
CA GLY A 245 -2.70 -55.05 -10.27
C GLY A 245 -2.06 -54.19 -11.38
N GLU A 246 -2.84 -53.77 -12.37
CA GLU A 246 -2.45 -52.82 -13.45
C GLU A 246 -2.82 -51.37 -13.12
N LYS A 247 -2.96 -51.01 -11.84
CA LYS A 247 -3.30 -49.65 -11.39
C LYS A 247 -2.36 -49.23 -10.28
N ILE A 248 -2.23 -47.92 -10.07
CA ILE A 248 -1.52 -47.35 -8.91
C ILE A 248 -2.53 -46.79 -7.93
N LEU A 249 -2.28 -46.98 -6.63
CA LEU A 249 -2.97 -46.29 -5.55
C LEU A 249 -2.05 -45.21 -4.98
N VAL A 250 -2.54 -43.96 -4.94
CA VAL A 250 -1.88 -42.84 -4.26
C VAL A 250 -2.22 -42.87 -2.77
N LEU A 251 -1.22 -43.18 -1.93
CA LEU A 251 -1.39 -43.34 -0.48
C LEU A 251 -1.45 -42.00 0.26
N ASP A 252 -0.67 -41.04 -0.22
CA ASP A 252 -0.62 -39.68 0.31
C ASP A 252 -0.30 -38.71 -0.82
N ILE A 253 -1.27 -37.85 -1.15
CA ILE A 253 -1.10 -36.84 -2.17
C ILE A 253 -0.14 -35.72 -1.73
N SER A 254 -0.04 -35.48 -0.43
CA SER A 254 0.73 -34.35 0.10
C SER A 254 2.25 -34.55 0.04
N SER A 255 2.70 -35.80 0.06
CA SER A 255 4.12 -36.14 -0.08
C SER A 255 4.64 -36.21 -1.51
N ILE A 256 3.81 -36.05 -2.55
CA ILE A 256 4.26 -36.12 -3.95
C ILE A 256 5.37 -35.09 -4.22
N ALA A 257 5.20 -33.85 -3.76
CA ALA A 257 6.16 -32.78 -3.98
C ALA A 257 7.49 -33.04 -3.27
N SER A 258 7.45 -33.45 -1.99
CA SER A 258 8.64 -33.79 -1.22
C SER A 258 9.35 -35.04 -1.75
N ALA A 259 8.58 -36.04 -2.21
CA ALA A 259 9.11 -37.27 -2.80
C ALA A 259 9.85 -36.98 -4.12
N LEU A 260 9.27 -36.14 -4.99
CA LEU A 260 9.92 -35.69 -6.22
C LEU A 260 11.22 -34.93 -5.93
N ALA A 261 11.15 -33.94 -5.02
CA ALA A 261 12.32 -33.16 -4.64
C ALA A 261 13.45 -34.05 -4.10
N LYS A 262 13.09 -34.98 -3.20
CA LYS A 262 14.03 -35.94 -2.63
C LYS A 262 14.64 -36.86 -3.68
N TYR A 263 13.81 -37.43 -4.55
CA TYR A 263 14.28 -38.32 -5.62
C TYR A 263 15.31 -37.62 -6.50
N VAL A 264 15.00 -36.40 -6.98
CA VAL A 264 15.92 -35.67 -7.86
C VAL A 264 17.24 -35.37 -7.13
N ILE A 265 17.18 -34.91 -5.88
CA ILE A 265 18.39 -34.64 -5.09
C ILE A 265 19.23 -35.91 -4.87
N ASP A 266 18.60 -37.02 -4.50
CA ASP A 266 19.30 -38.28 -4.23
C ASP A 266 19.91 -38.86 -5.54
N ASP A 267 19.20 -38.74 -6.66
CA ASP A 267 19.68 -39.14 -8.00
C ASP A 267 20.88 -38.30 -8.45
N LEU A 268 20.83 -36.97 -8.28
CA LEU A 268 21.95 -36.07 -8.56
C LEU A 268 23.18 -36.38 -7.68
N LYS A 269 22.96 -36.74 -6.40
CA LYS A 269 24.04 -37.16 -5.50
C LYS A 269 24.69 -38.46 -5.97
N ILE A 270 23.88 -39.46 -6.37
CA ILE A 270 24.37 -40.75 -6.88
C ILE A 270 25.14 -40.55 -8.19
N ALA A 271 24.68 -39.64 -9.05
CA ALA A 271 25.33 -39.28 -10.30
C ALA A 271 26.50 -38.28 -10.14
N GLU A 272 26.86 -37.93 -8.90
CA GLU A 272 27.95 -37.00 -8.55
C GLU A 272 27.84 -35.62 -9.21
N LYS A 273 26.61 -35.14 -9.46
CA LYS A 273 26.29 -33.86 -10.10
C LYS A 273 26.38 -32.68 -9.12
N ASN A 274 27.57 -32.46 -8.58
CA ASN A 274 27.80 -31.47 -7.52
C ASN A 274 27.61 -30.03 -7.99
N GLU A 275 27.93 -29.69 -9.26
CA GLU A 275 27.73 -28.33 -9.78
C GLU A 275 26.24 -28.00 -9.87
N THR A 276 25.42 -28.98 -10.26
CA THR A 276 23.96 -28.84 -10.29
C THR A 276 23.40 -28.68 -8.87
N LEU A 277 23.86 -29.50 -7.93
CA LEU A 277 23.45 -29.43 -6.52
C LEU A 277 23.80 -28.06 -5.90
N ASP A 278 25.02 -27.57 -6.10
CA ASP A 278 25.45 -26.25 -5.65
C ASP A 278 24.65 -25.12 -6.33
N SER A 279 24.29 -25.30 -7.60
CA SER A 279 23.43 -24.37 -8.34
C SER A 279 22.02 -24.27 -7.76
N ILE A 280 21.49 -25.32 -7.13
CA ILE A 280 20.21 -25.26 -6.40
C ILE A 280 20.34 -24.33 -5.19
N ASN A 281 21.37 -24.49 -4.36
CA ASN A 281 21.64 -23.60 -3.23
C ASN A 281 21.88 -22.14 -3.68
N ASN A 282 22.63 -21.95 -4.78
CA ASN A 282 22.86 -20.62 -5.36
C ASN A 282 21.56 -19.97 -5.84
N ASN A 283 20.65 -20.74 -6.45
CA ASN A 283 19.35 -20.23 -6.89
C ASN A 283 18.47 -19.80 -5.69
N ILE A 284 18.43 -20.60 -4.62
CA ILE A 284 17.70 -20.27 -3.38
C ILE A 284 18.26 -18.98 -2.75
N TRP A 285 19.58 -18.87 -2.67
CA TRP A 285 20.25 -17.67 -2.16
C TRP A 285 19.94 -16.43 -3.00
N ARG A 286 20.04 -16.54 -4.33
CA ARG A 286 19.73 -15.46 -5.26
C ARG A 286 18.27 -15.01 -5.14
N LYS A 287 17.32 -15.94 -5.03
CA LYS A 287 15.90 -15.64 -4.80
C LYS A 287 15.67 -14.94 -3.47
N SER A 288 16.28 -15.45 -2.39
CA SER A 288 16.22 -14.82 -1.06
C SER A 288 16.73 -13.37 -1.11
N HIS A 289 17.83 -13.11 -1.81
CA HIS A 289 18.33 -11.77 -2.04
C HIS A 289 17.36 -10.89 -2.84
N ARG A 290 16.72 -11.43 -3.87
CA ARG A 290 15.70 -10.71 -4.64
C ARG A 290 14.51 -10.32 -3.76
N TYR A 291 14.04 -11.22 -2.90
CA TYR A 291 12.94 -10.95 -1.96
C TYR A 291 13.32 -9.87 -0.94
N LEU A 292 14.54 -9.91 -0.39
CA LEU A 292 15.07 -8.84 0.46
C LEU A 292 15.19 -7.51 -0.30
N GLY A 293 15.56 -7.54 -1.57
CA GLY A 293 15.55 -6.38 -2.47
C GLY A 293 14.15 -5.77 -2.63
N THR A 294 13.11 -6.61 -2.77
CA THR A 294 11.70 -6.15 -2.79
C THR A 294 11.30 -5.45 -1.49
N LEU A 295 11.88 -5.85 -0.35
CA LEU A 295 11.68 -5.22 0.96
C LEU A 295 12.55 -3.97 1.19
N GLY A 296 13.31 -3.53 0.18
CA GLY A 296 14.13 -2.32 0.20
C GLY A 296 15.59 -2.52 0.65
N HIS A 297 16.10 -3.77 0.64
CA HIS A 297 17.47 -4.09 1.04
C HIS A 297 18.38 -4.37 -0.18
N GLU A 298 19.31 -3.46 -0.43
CA GLU A 298 20.33 -3.50 -1.47
C GLU A 298 21.70 -3.92 -0.93
N LYS A 299 22.48 -4.63 -1.76
CA LYS A 299 23.83 -5.09 -1.39
C LYS A 299 24.80 -3.92 -1.28
N LEU A 300 25.54 -3.87 -0.18
CA LEU A 300 26.59 -2.88 0.07
C LEU A 300 27.94 -3.32 -0.49
N LYS A 301 28.85 -2.36 -0.71
CA LYS A 301 30.24 -2.64 -1.13
C LYS A 301 31.11 -3.03 0.06
N GLU A 302 31.07 -4.30 0.43
CA GLU A 302 31.78 -4.87 1.58
C GLU A 302 33.30 -4.64 1.57
N LYS A 303 33.91 -4.58 0.38
CA LYS A 303 35.35 -4.34 0.19
C LYS A 303 35.81 -2.97 0.70
N ASP A 304 34.95 -1.95 0.58
CA ASP A 304 35.25 -0.59 1.05
C ASP A 304 35.34 -0.53 2.58
N LEU A 305 34.75 -1.51 3.28
CA LEU A 305 34.78 -1.66 4.74
C LEU A 305 35.88 -2.63 5.21
N GLY A 306 36.68 -3.18 4.28
CA GLY A 306 37.67 -4.22 4.60
C GLY A 306 37.05 -5.52 5.09
N ILE A 307 35.82 -5.83 4.66
CA ILE A 307 35.10 -7.05 5.01
C ILE A 307 35.18 -8.02 3.82
N GLU A 308 35.73 -9.20 4.06
CA GLU A 308 35.71 -10.31 3.11
C GLU A 308 34.56 -11.25 3.49
N LEU A 309 33.51 -11.28 2.68
CA LEU A 309 32.34 -12.14 2.87
C LEU A 309 32.59 -13.53 2.26
N ILE A 310 32.03 -14.56 2.89
CA ILE A 310 32.12 -15.94 2.41
C ILE A 310 30.93 -16.27 1.50
N ASP A 311 31.21 -16.93 0.37
CA ASP A 311 30.23 -17.38 -0.60
C ASP A 311 30.52 -18.84 -1.00
N ASP A 312 30.27 -19.76 -0.08
CA ASP A 312 30.46 -21.20 -0.30
C ASP A 312 29.15 -21.87 -0.76
N ALA A 313 29.22 -23.15 -1.13
CA ALA A 313 28.08 -23.95 -1.57
C ALA A 313 26.96 -24.05 -0.52
N ASN A 314 27.31 -24.28 0.75
CA ASN A 314 26.35 -24.53 1.84
C ASN A 314 26.36 -23.44 2.93
N TYR A 315 27.15 -22.38 2.77
CA TYR A 315 27.24 -21.28 3.73
C TYR A 315 27.55 -19.98 3.00
N LYS A 316 26.68 -18.98 3.15
CA LYS A 316 26.79 -17.71 2.41
C LYS A 316 26.57 -16.51 3.31
N GLU A 317 27.27 -15.42 3.02
CA GLU A 317 27.23 -14.18 3.76
C GLU A 317 26.89 -13.00 2.83
N SER A 318 26.12 -12.06 3.34
CA SER A 318 25.85 -10.79 2.67
C SER A 318 25.80 -9.63 3.65
N LEU A 319 26.08 -8.44 3.13
CA LEU A 319 25.94 -7.19 3.84
C LEU A 319 25.01 -6.28 3.04
N LEU A 320 23.84 -5.99 3.60
CA LEU A 320 22.79 -5.18 2.98
C LEU A 320 22.59 -3.88 3.74
N ASN A 321 21.99 -2.87 3.10
CA ASN A 321 21.60 -1.63 3.78
C ASN A 321 20.31 -1.81 4.60
N VAL A 322 20.17 -0.99 5.64
CA VAL A 322 18.90 -0.66 6.28
C VAL A 322 18.79 0.86 6.26
N ALA A 323 17.74 1.39 5.64
CA ALA A 323 17.68 2.80 5.22
C ALA A 323 18.95 3.19 4.44
N ASN A 324 19.55 4.34 4.76
CA ASN A 324 20.75 4.86 4.10
C ASN A 324 22.02 4.78 4.96
N ASP A 325 21.92 4.38 6.24
CA ASP A 325 23.00 4.53 7.22
C ASP A 325 23.19 3.33 8.18
N LYS A 326 22.35 2.29 8.08
CA LYS A 326 22.42 1.08 8.93
C LYS A 326 22.70 -0.17 8.09
N PHE A 327 23.04 -1.26 8.78
CA PHE A 327 23.59 -2.47 8.15
C PHE A 327 22.79 -3.70 8.56
N LEU A 328 22.42 -4.52 7.58
CA LEU A 328 21.84 -5.85 7.77
C LEU A 328 22.87 -6.90 7.35
N ILE A 329 23.38 -7.63 8.33
CA ILE A 329 24.19 -8.83 8.11
C ILE A 329 23.22 -9.97 7.80
N VAL A 330 23.41 -10.63 6.66
CA VAL A 330 22.65 -11.81 6.27
C VAL A 330 23.58 -13.01 6.25
N VAL A 331 23.25 -14.05 7.00
CA VAL A 331 23.99 -15.31 6.98
C VAL A 331 23.02 -16.44 6.64
N ALA A 332 23.34 -17.20 5.59
CA ALA A 332 22.57 -18.37 5.20
C ALA A 332 23.34 -19.66 5.51
N SER A 333 22.66 -20.59 6.20
CA SER A 333 23.09 -21.98 6.34
C SER A 333 22.20 -22.82 5.43
N LEU A 334 22.77 -23.29 4.32
CA LEU A 334 22.06 -24.05 3.30
C LEU A 334 22.38 -25.55 3.41
N GLU A 335 21.71 -26.37 2.62
CA GLU A 335 21.91 -27.82 2.59
C GLU A 335 23.38 -28.16 2.28
N SER A 336 23.98 -29.04 3.09
CA SER A 336 25.30 -29.60 2.81
C SER A 336 25.13 -30.94 2.12
N TRP A 337 25.69 -31.07 0.92
CA TRP A 337 25.61 -32.32 0.14
C TRP A 337 26.55 -33.43 0.66
N SER A 338 27.49 -33.10 1.57
CA SER A 338 28.43 -34.02 2.22
C SER A 338 28.17 -34.14 3.74
N LYS A 339 28.74 -35.14 4.43
CA LYS A 339 28.46 -35.43 5.87
C LYS A 339 28.44 -34.16 6.73
N LYS A 340 27.39 -34.02 7.57
CA LYS A 340 27.05 -32.92 8.50
C LYS A 340 28.26 -32.04 8.86
N THR A 341 28.49 -30.97 8.09
CA THR A 341 29.35 -29.87 8.52
C THR A 341 28.54 -28.98 9.48
N SER A 342 29.09 -28.73 10.68
CA SER A 342 28.45 -27.85 11.66
C SER A 342 28.67 -26.39 11.24
N ASN A 343 27.80 -25.86 10.37
CA ASN A 343 27.79 -24.44 9.99
C ASN A 343 27.60 -23.51 11.19
N HIS A 344 27.13 -24.04 12.31
CA HIS A 344 26.83 -23.31 13.53
C HIS A 344 28.05 -22.61 14.16
N GLU A 345 29.15 -23.35 14.42
CA GLU A 345 30.36 -22.77 15.02
C GLU A 345 31.03 -21.76 14.09
N ARG A 346 31.00 -22.08 12.78
CA ARG A 346 31.49 -21.23 11.72
C ARG A 346 30.73 -19.90 11.71
N MET A 347 29.40 -19.94 11.71
CA MET A 347 28.54 -18.75 11.71
C MET A 347 28.82 -17.83 12.91
N ASN A 348 28.84 -18.38 14.13
CA ASN A 348 29.15 -17.60 15.33
C ASN A 348 30.52 -16.91 15.23
N SER A 349 31.53 -17.60 14.71
CA SER A 349 32.89 -17.04 14.53
C SER A 349 32.92 -15.96 13.46
N ARG A 350 32.18 -16.13 12.37
CA ARG A 350 32.13 -15.19 11.25
C ARG A 350 31.37 -13.91 11.58
N ILE A 351 30.24 -14.01 12.27
CA ILE A 351 29.49 -12.85 12.75
C ILE A 351 30.38 -11.99 13.65
N LYS A 352 31.21 -12.59 14.54
CA LYS A 352 32.20 -11.86 15.36
C LYS A 352 33.15 -11.02 14.52
N ILE A 353 33.65 -11.59 13.42
CA ILE A 353 34.60 -10.92 12.51
C ILE A 353 33.92 -9.73 11.81
N ILE A 354 32.73 -9.94 11.24
CA ILE A 354 31.99 -8.90 10.52
C ILE A 354 31.64 -7.74 11.46
N VAL A 355 31.08 -8.03 12.64
CA VAL A 355 30.72 -6.99 13.63
C VAL A 355 31.95 -6.22 14.09
N LYS A 356 33.07 -6.89 14.34
CA LYS A 356 34.33 -6.22 14.70
C LYS A 356 34.78 -5.25 13.61
N LYS A 357 34.72 -5.68 12.34
CA LYS A 357 35.09 -4.83 11.19
C LYS A 357 34.16 -3.63 11.02
N LEU A 358 32.86 -3.80 11.21
CA LEU A 358 31.90 -2.68 11.19
C LEU A 358 32.22 -1.67 12.31
N SER A 359 32.52 -2.14 13.52
CA SER A 359 32.95 -1.26 14.62
C SER A 359 34.28 -0.56 14.34
N GLU A 360 35.26 -1.20 13.69
CA GLU A 360 36.51 -0.56 13.23
C GLU A 360 36.25 0.58 12.23
N ASN A 361 35.14 0.53 11.49
CA ASN A 361 34.68 1.58 10.58
C ASN A 361 33.74 2.61 11.23
N GLY A 362 33.65 2.62 12.58
CA GLY A 362 32.84 3.60 13.32
C GLY A 362 31.34 3.30 13.36
N ILE A 363 30.91 2.09 12.97
CA ILE A 363 29.50 1.69 13.03
C ILE A 363 29.16 1.16 14.43
N ALA A 364 28.20 1.81 15.08
CA ALA A 364 27.72 1.44 16.40
C ALA A 364 26.85 0.16 16.34
N LYS A 365 26.84 -0.63 17.43
CA LYS A 365 26.13 -1.93 17.45
C LYS A 365 24.61 -1.78 17.29
N GLU A 366 24.05 -0.67 17.73
CA GLU A 366 22.65 -0.29 17.55
C GLU A 366 22.25 -0.05 16.09
N ASN A 367 23.22 0.08 15.18
CA ASN A 367 22.99 0.24 13.74
C ASN A 367 23.19 -1.07 12.95
N ILE A 368 23.36 -2.20 13.66
CA ILE A 368 23.61 -3.52 13.07
C ILE A 368 22.42 -4.44 13.35
N PHE A 369 21.88 -5.03 12.27
CA PHE A 369 20.82 -6.01 12.26
C PHE A 369 21.37 -7.35 11.75
N LEU A 370 20.87 -8.46 12.28
CA LEU A 370 21.27 -9.81 11.85
C LEU A 370 20.06 -10.62 11.41
N LEU A 371 20.04 -11.04 10.14
CA LEU A 371 19.11 -12.01 9.60
C LEU A 371 19.83 -13.34 9.36
N VAL A 372 19.32 -14.41 9.97
CA VAL A 372 19.79 -15.77 9.73
C VAL A 372 18.78 -16.51 8.87
N ILE A 373 19.28 -17.14 7.81
CA ILE A 373 18.48 -17.91 6.84
C ILE A 373 18.86 -19.40 6.95
N PRO A 374 18.16 -20.18 7.79
CA PRO A 374 18.26 -21.63 7.77
C PRO A 374 17.52 -22.19 6.54
N HIS A 375 18.14 -23.13 5.85
CA HIS A 375 17.47 -23.91 4.82
C HIS A 375 18.00 -25.35 4.76
N SER A 376 17.09 -26.30 4.61
CA SER A 376 17.43 -27.69 4.37
C SER A 376 16.33 -28.41 3.58
N PHE A 377 16.71 -29.49 2.90
CA PHE A 377 15.77 -30.41 2.24
C PHE A 377 15.30 -31.54 3.17
N SER A 378 15.82 -31.60 4.40
CA SER A 378 15.56 -32.67 5.38
C SER A 378 14.73 -32.23 6.60
N GLY A 379 14.23 -30.98 6.62
CA GLY A 379 13.42 -30.41 7.70
C GLY A 379 14.05 -29.18 8.37
N GLU A 380 13.50 -28.74 9.50
CA GLU A 380 14.02 -27.56 10.20
C GLU A 380 15.41 -27.78 10.80
N GLN A 381 16.32 -26.83 10.56
CA GLN A 381 17.62 -26.78 11.21
C GLN A 381 17.58 -25.81 12.39
N PRO A 382 17.52 -26.28 13.65
CA PRO A 382 17.57 -25.38 14.80
C PRO A 382 18.95 -24.70 14.85
N ILE A 383 18.94 -23.37 14.99
CA ILE A 383 20.15 -22.57 15.11
C ILE A 383 20.14 -21.84 16.46
N ALA A 384 21.08 -22.18 17.35
CA ALA A 384 21.30 -21.44 18.59
C ALA A 384 22.43 -20.40 18.44
N LEU A 385 22.13 -19.11 18.39
CA LEU A 385 23.16 -18.09 18.22
C LEU A 385 23.76 -17.67 19.57
N ASP A 386 25.09 -17.56 19.64
CA ASP A 386 25.76 -16.80 20.70
C ASP A 386 25.59 -15.31 20.33
N LEU A 387 24.64 -14.61 20.97
CA LEU A 387 24.07 -13.36 20.45
C LEU A 387 25.00 -12.13 20.48
N LEU A 388 26.26 -12.23 20.95
CA LEU A 388 27.33 -11.20 20.89
C LEU A 388 26.97 -9.75 21.25
N GLY A 389 25.84 -9.55 21.92
CA GLY A 389 25.24 -8.24 22.17
C GLY A 389 24.74 -7.53 20.91
N ILE A 390 24.41 -8.24 19.82
CA ILE A 390 23.65 -7.67 18.69
C ILE A 390 22.20 -7.52 19.15
N PRO A 391 21.63 -6.30 19.14
CA PRO A 391 20.32 -6.05 19.72
C PRO A 391 19.15 -6.53 18.84
N TYR A 392 19.36 -6.71 17.53
CA TYR A 392 18.31 -6.97 16.55
C TYR A 392 18.64 -8.23 15.75
N VAL A 393 17.92 -9.32 16.03
CA VAL A 393 18.16 -10.64 15.41
C VAL A 393 16.83 -11.26 14.99
N CYS A 394 16.79 -11.78 13.77
CA CYS A 394 15.67 -12.53 13.21
C CYS A 394 16.16 -13.81 12.53
N CYS A 395 15.38 -14.89 12.64
CA CYS A 395 15.60 -16.14 11.92
C CYS A 395 14.39 -16.43 11.03
N LEU A 396 14.59 -16.46 9.70
CA LEU A 396 13.55 -16.69 8.69
C LEU A 396 14.04 -17.60 7.58
N SER A 397 13.24 -18.59 7.17
CA SER A 397 13.52 -19.46 6.03
C SER A 397 13.32 -18.73 4.69
N PRO A 398 13.90 -19.22 3.57
CA PRO A 398 13.69 -18.63 2.26
C PRO A 398 12.21 -18.51 1.83
N ASN A 399 11.37 -19.49 2.19
CA ASN A 399 9.95 -19.45 1.86
C ASN A 399 9.19 -18.40 2.68
N GLU A 400 9.54 -18.23 3.95
CA GLU A 400 8.96 -17.17 4.79
C GLU A 400 9.35 -15.78 4.26
N ILE A 401 10.61 -15.59 3.85
CA ILE A 401 11.06 -14.33 3.24
C ILE A 401 10.30 -14.07 1.92
N LYS A 402 10.06 -15.11 1.10
CA LYS A 402 9.20 -15.02 -0.09
C LYS A 402 7.81 -14.52 0.31
N ALA A 403 7.14 -15.18 1.25
CA ALA A 403 5.78 -14.81 1.68
C ALA A 403 5.73 -13.36 2.22
N ILE A 404 6.70 -12.96 3.04
CA ILE A 404 6.82 -11.58 3.57
C ILE A 404 7.00 -10.58 2.42
N SER A 405 7.86 -10.86 1.44
CA SER A 405 8.11 -9.96 0.31
C SER A 405 6.90 -9.74 -0.60
N ILE A 406 5.93 -10.66 -0.57
CA ILE A 406 4.68 -10.58 -1.33
C ILE A 406 3.59 -9.90 -0.50
N ASN A 407 3.50 -10.23 0.79
CA ASN A 407 2.46 -9.70 1.65
C ASN A 407 2.70 -8.27 2.08
N GLU A 408 3.96 -7.93 2.38
CA GLU A 408 4.35 -6.66 2.96
C GLU A 408 4.93 -5.73 1.90
N THR A 409 4.46 -4.48 1.93
CA THR A 409 4.93 -3.42 1.03
C THR A 409 5.78 -2.37 1.77
N GLN A 410 5.93 -2.50 3.08
CA GLN A 410 6.68 -1.57 3.91
C GLN A 410 8.19 -1.81 3.76
N GLU A 411 8.94 -0.72 3.58
CA GLU A 411 10.41 -0.80 3.65
C GLU A 411 10.89 -1.10 5.06
N MET A 412 12.01 -1.83 5.12
CA MET A 412 12.66 -2.21 6.37
C MET A 412 11.71 -2.96 7.31
N PHE A 413 10.71 -3.65 6.76
CA PHE A 413 9.71 -4.39 7.52
C PHE A 413 10.37 -5.36 8.52
N ILE A 414 11.34 -6.17 8.07
CA ILE A 414 12.08 -7.11 8.92
C ILE A 414 12.85 -6.37 10.04
N PRO A 415 13.68 -5.34 9.77
CA PRO A 415 14.29 -4.51 10.83
C PRO A 415 13.30 -3.88 11.82
N ARG A 416 12.15 -3.38 11.36
CA ARG A 416 11.10 -2.81 12.24
C ARG A 416 10.54 -3.86 13.19
N PHE A 417 10.22 -5.04 12.65
CA PHE A 417 9.83 -6.19 13.44
C PHE A 417 10.90 -6.54 14.50
N MET A 418 12.18 -6.62 14.11
CA MET A 418 13.27 -6.90 15.07
C MET A 418 13.34 -5.86 16.20
N ARG A 419 13.10 -4.57 15.88
CA ARG A 419 13.10 -3.49 16.88
C ARG A 419 11.92 -3.59 17.83
N ALA A 420 10.72 -3.89 17.32
CA ALA A 420 9.55 -4.15 18.16
C ALA A 420 9.80 -5.37 19.05
N LYS A 421 10.27 -6.48 18.47
CA LYS A 421 10.56 -7.75 19.16
C LYS A 421 11.52 -7.55 20.31
N LYS A 422 12.59 -6.75 20.14
CA LYS A 422 13.56 -6.45 21.19
C LYS A 422 12.94 -5.90 22.48
N ARG A 423 11.80 -5.22 22.39
CA ARG A 423 11.12 -4.64 23.57
C ARG A 423 10.36 -5.67 24.39
N MET A 424 10.05 -6.84 23.83
CA MET A 424 9.34 -7.90 24.54
C MET A 424 10.16 -8.41 25.73
N ARG A 425 9.47 -8.76 26.81
CA ARG A 425 10.11 -9.32 28.01
C ARG A 425 10.93 -10.59 27.72
N ASN A 426 10.44 -11.44 26.81
CA ASN A 426 11.03 -12.72 26.41
C ASN A 426 11.62 -12.70 24.98
N ALA A 427 12.06 -11.54 24.48
CA ALA A 427 12.51 -11.30 23.09
C ALA A 427 13.52 -12.31 22.51
N PHE A 428 14.30 -12.99 23.35
CA PHE A 428 15.37 -13.90 22.91
C PHE A 428 14.99 -15.40 22.96
N MET A 429 13.81 -15.76 23.48
CA MET A 429 13.39 -17.17 23.52
C MET A 429 13.01 -17.71 22.14
N SER A 430 12.57 -16.86 21.20
CA SER A 430 12.06 -17.28 19.87
C SER A 430 13.14 -17.57 18.83
N THR A 431 14.38 -17.07 18.98
CA THR A 431 15.44 -17.23 17.97
C THR A 431 15.93 -18.68 17.80
N THR A 432 15.54 -19.59 18.70
CA THR A 432 15.92 -21.02 18.64
C THR A 432 15.01 -21.84 17.72
N TYR A 433 13.77 -21.37 17.46
CA TYR A 433 12.71 -22.10 16.75
C TYR A 433 12.09 -21.31 15.58
N GLY A 434 12.76 -20.24 15.11
CA GLY A 434 12.24 -19.36 14.04
C GLY A 434 11.35 -18.23 14.56
N ASP A 435 11.36 -17.09 13.86
CA ASP A 435 10.65 -15.87 14.29
C ASP A 435 9.33 -15.62 13.54
N PHE A 436 8.96 -16.51 12.61
CA PHE A 436 7.85 -16.27 11.70
C PHE A 436 6.49 -16.21 12.40
N ASN A 437 6.21 -17.09 13.37
CA ASN A 437 4.97 -17.02 14.17
C ASN A 437 4.78 -15.67 14.86
N LEU A 438 5.86 -15.15 15.44
CA LEU A 438 5.86 -13.87 16.12
C LEU A 438 5.65 -12.72 15.13
N LEU A 439 6.22 -12.84 13.92
CA LEU A 439 6.03 -11.89 12.83
C LEU A 439 4.59 -11.91 12.31
N CYS A 440 3.98 -13.09 12.14
CA CYS A 440 2.57 -13.22 11.77
C CYS A 440 1.68 -12.51 12.80
N ALA A 441 1.87 -12.81 14.10
CA ALA A 441 1.13 -12.16 15.19
C ALA A 441 1.35 -10.63 15.21
N TYR A 442 2.57 -10.18 14.95
CA TYR A 442 2.88 -8.76 14.83
C TYR A 442 2.08 -8.09 13.71
N THR A 443 1.96 -8.73 12.54
CA THR A 443 1.17 -8.21 11.41
C THR A 443 -0.34 -8.29 11.65
N ALA A 444 -0.84 -9.36 12.28
CA ALA A 444 -2.25 -9.53 12.59
C ALA A 444 -2.76 -8.47 13.58
N ASN A 445 -1.88 -7.96 14.44
CA ASN A 445 -2.18 -6.96 15.46
C ASN A 445 -1.67 -5.55 15.10
N ASN A 446 -1.80 -5.17 13.83
CA ASN A 446 -1.46 -3.83 13.30
C ASN A 446 -0.03 -3.39 13.63
N TYR A 447 0.94 -4.26 13.37
CA TYR A 447 2.37 -3.99 13.60
C TYR A 447 2.65 -3.67 15.09
N SER A 448 2.08 -4.49 15.99
CA SER A 448 2.31 -4.45 17.43
C SER A 448 2.14 -5.84 18.06
N PHE A 449 2.56 -6.02 19.32
CA PHE A 449 2.36 -7.27 20.08
C PHE A 449 1.15 -7.23 21.03
N TYR A 450 0.30 -6.21 20.92
CA TYR A 450 -0.93 -6.12 21.70
C TYR A 450 -2.06 -6.83 20.96
N ALA A 451 -2.40 -8.05 21.38
CA ALA A 451 -3.63 -8.72 20.92
C ALA A 451 -4.89 -8.04 21.48
N ASN A 452 -4.78 -7.48 22.68
CA ASN A 452 -5.75 -6.61 23.31
C ASN A 452 -5.04 -5.67 24.30
N ASP A 453 -5.79 -4.80 24.96
CA ASP A 453 -5.25 -3.83 25.92
C ASP A 453 -5.23 -4.34 27.38
N ASP A 454 -5.35 -5.66 27.61
CA ASP A 454 -5.44 -6.25 28.96
C ASP A 454 -4.06 -6.43 29.64
N PHE A 455 -2.96 -6.37 28.88
CA PHE A 455 -1.60 -6.55 29.39
C PHE A 455 -0.58 -5.71 28.61
N ASP A 456 0.61 -5.52 29.19
CA ASP A 456 1.79 -4.94 28.53
C ASP A 456 2.80 -6.04 28.20
N TYR A 457 3.09 -6.23 26.90
CA TYR A 457 4.02 -7.25 26.41
C TYR A 457 5.48 -7.00 26.85
N GLN A 458 5.79 -5.80 27.36
CA GLN A 458 7.08 -5.47 27.96
C GLN A 458 7.16 -5.92 29.43
N GLU A 459 6.00 -6.11 30.08
CA GLU A 459 5.90 -6.51 31.49
C GLU A 459 5.56 -8.01 31.65
N VAL A 460 4.99 -8.68 30.64
CA VAL A 460 4.51 -10.08 30.71
C VAL A 460 5.13 -10.94 29.61
N ASP A 461 5.42 -12.21 29.91
CA ASP A 461 5.87 -13.18 28.90
C ASP A 461 4.69 -13.55 27.97
N THR A 462 4.83 -13.30 26.67
CA THR A 462 3.78 -13.55 25.66
C THR A 462 4.18 -14.69 24.73
N PHE A 463 3.23 -15.58 24.42
CA PHE A 463 3.38 -16.71 23.49
C PHE A 463 2.25 -16.65 22.45
N PHE A 464 2.57 -16.91 21.18
CA PHE A 464 1.62 -16.84 20.07
C PHE A 464 1.44 -18.22 19.43
N PRO A 465 0.20 -18.61 19.05
CA PRO A 465 -0.10 -19.91 18.42
C PRO A 465 0.35 -19.98 16.94
N LEU A 466 0.40 -21.20 16.38
CA LEU A 466 0.84 -21.50 15.01
C LEU A 466 -0.19 -21.17 13.92
N ASP A 467 -1.47 -20.99 14.27
CA ASP A 467 -2.60 -20.90 13.33
C ASP A 467 -2.46 -19.78 12.28
N GLU A 468 -1.67 -18.74 12.57
CA GLU A 468 -1.55 -17.57 11.69
C GLU A 468 -0.58 -17.76 10.51
N THR A 469 0.33 -18.74 10.55
CA THR A 469 1.37 -18.89 9.51
C THR A 469 0.81 -19.39 8.18
N GLY A 470 -0.06 -20.41 8.22
CA GLY A 470 -0.69 -20.96 7.02
C GLY A 470 -1.57 -19.94 6.31
N ILE A 471 -2.34 -19.15 7.09
CA ILE A 471 -3.15 -18.05 6.57
C ILE A 471 -2.25 -16.99 5.91
N TYR A 472 -1.11 -16.67 6.54
CA TYR A 472 -0.17 -15.70 6.00
C TYR A 472 0.44 -16.17 4.67
N ILE A 473 0.87 -17.43 4.58
CA ILE A 473 1.44 -18.01 3.36
C ILE A 473 0.39 -18.10 2.24
N ASP A 474 -0.81 -18.57 2.56
CA ASP A 474 -1.90 -18.65 1.57
C ASP A 474 -2.24 -17.26 1.01
N ARG A 475 -2.33 -16.25 1.87
CA ARG A 475 -2.51 -14.84 1.44
C ARG A 475 -1.43 -14.39 0.45
N ALA A 476 -0.18 -14.81 0.63
CA ALA A 476 0.89 -14.52 -0.32
C ALA A 476 0.69 -15.27 -1.65
N ASN A 477 0.35 -16.56 -1.59
CA ASN A 477 0.10 -17.38 -2.78
C ASN A 477 -1.09 -16.87 -3.61
N GLN A 478 -2.15 -16.40 -2.97
CA GLN A 478 -3.30 -15.79 -3.63
C GLN A 478 -2.94 -14.49 -4.37
N LYS A 479 -1.96 -13.72 -3.87
CA LYS A 479 -1.51 -12.44 -4.47
C LYS A 479 -0.62 -12.62 -5.69
N GLU A 480 0.13 -13.72 -5.81
CA GLU A 480 1.01 -14.01 -6.95
C GLU A 480 0.63 -15.33 -7.66
N PRO A 481 -0.41 -15.35 -8.53
CA PRO A 481 -0.56 -16.46 -9.46
C PRO A 481 0.43 -16.24 -10.61
N GLU A 482 1.70 -16.58 -10.39
CA GLU A 482 2.65 -16.71 -11.50
C GLU A 482 2.07 -17.69 -12.54
N LYS A 483 2.25 -17.36 -13.83
CA LYS A 483 1.76 -18.17 -14.95
C LYS A 483 2.79 -18.20 -16.07
N ILE A 484 2.83 -19.30 -16.80
CA ILE A 484 3.66 -19.42 -17.99
C ILE A 484 2.89 -19.03 -19.26
N PHE A 485 3.51 -18.24 -20.14
CA PHE A 485 3.04 -17.94 -21.49
C PHE A 485 4.10 -18.26 -22.54
N HIS A 486 3.66 -18.70 -23.73
CA HIS A 486 4.55 -18.91 -24.87
C HIS A 486 4.44 -17.72 -25.84
N SER A 487 5.51 -16.95 -25.98
CA SER A 487 5.54 -15.79 -26.90
C SER A 487 5.61 -16.25 -28.35
N SER A 488 4.74 -15.68 -29.18
CA SER A 488 4.81 -15.89 -30.64
C SER A 488 5.78 -14.92 -31.32
N ILE A 489 6.15 -13.83 -30.63
CA ILE A 489 7.02 -12.77 -31.16
C ILE A 489 8.48 -13.19 -31.12
N ASP A 490 8.95 -13.73 -29.98
CA ASP A 490 10.35 -14.16 -29.80
C ASP A 490 10.54 -15.69 -29.71
N ARG A 491 9.44 -16.46 -29.67
CA ARG A 491 9.45 -17.94 -29.58
C ARG A 491 10.07 -18.47 -28.30
N THR A 492 9.92 -17.74 -27.19
CA THR A 492 10.40 -18.13 -25.86
C THR A 492 9.26 -18.31 -24.86
N VAL A 493 9.55 -19.01 -23.76
CA VAL A 493 8.63 -19.21 -22.64
C VAL A 493 8.88 -18.10 -21.61
N HIS A 494 7.81 -17.38 -21.28
CA HIS A 494 7.84 -16.30 -20.29
C HIS A 494 7.21 -16.77 -18.99
N ASN A 495 8.00 -16.75 -17.91
CA ASN A 495 7.48 -16.76 -16.55
C ASN A 495 6.91 -15.37 -16.27
N THR A 496 5.61 -15.30 -16.03
CA THR A 496 4.91 -14.03 -15.85
C THR A 496 4.42 -13.86 -14.43
N LYS A 497 4.40 -12.61 -13.98
CA LYS A 497 3.76 -12.20 -12.74
C LYS A 497 2.44 -11.50 -13.06
N ARG A 498 1.38 -11.85 -12.35
CA ARG A 498 0.09 -11.15 -12.52
C ARG A 498 0.16 -9.77 -11.86
N ASP A 499 -0.08 -8.73 -12.64
CA ASP A 499 -0.42 -7.43 -12.08
C ASP A 499 -1.89 -7.48 -11.66
N ASN A 500 -2.19 -7.45 -10.36
CA ASN A 500 -3.56 -7.59 -9.86
C ASN A 500 -4.47 -6.41 -10.24
N ASN A 501 -3.91 -5.26 -10.59
CA ASN A 501 -4.63 -4.01 -10.81
C ASN A 501 -5.15 -3.93 -12.25
N LEU A 502 -4.26 -4.24 -13.18
CA LEU A 502 -4.58 -4.41 -14.60
C LEU A 502 -5.24 -5.79 -14.82
N GLY A 503 -4.92 -6.76 -13.97
CA GLY A 503 -5.19 -8.19 -14.12
C GLY A 503 -4.68 -8.71 -15.45
N VAL A 504 -3.45 -8.34 -15.79
CA VAL A 504 -2.64 -8.82 -16.93
C VAL A 504 -1.40 -9.51 -16.38
N PHE A 505 -0.67 -10.22 -17.23
CA PHE A 505 0.51 -10.99 -16.86
C PHE A 505 1.75 -10.34 -17.46
N ILE A 506 2.71 -9.93 -16.64
CA ILE A 506 3.90 -9.22 -17.05
C ILE A 506 5.07 -10.22 -17.13
N GLY A 507 5.67 -10.34 -18.30
CA GLY A 507 6.90 -11.12 -18.51
C GLY A 507 8.12 -10.41 -17.95
N ASN A 508 9.15 -11.18 -17.61
CA ASN A 508 10.44 -10.61 -17.21
C ASN A 508 11.07 -9.79 -18.35
N LEU A 509 11.95 -8.85 -18.01
CA LEU A 509 12.75 -8.11 -18.99
C LEU A 509 13.68 -9.09 -19.72
N VAL A 510 13.50 -9.26 -21.02
CA VAL A 510 14.33 -10.12 -21.89
C VAL A 510 14.80 -9.28 -23.08
N ASP A 511 16.10 -9.30 -23.35
CA ASP A 511 16.74 -8.52 -24.44
C ASP A 511 16.32 -7.04 -24.44
N GLU A 512 16.37 -6.41 -23.27
CA GLU A 512 15.97 -5.00 -23.09
C GLU A 512 14.52 -4.70 -23.54
N SER A 513 13.62 -5.69 -23.48
CA SER A 513 12.21 -5.54 -23.85
C SER A 513 11.28 -6.17 -22.83
N ILE A 514 10.03 -5.68 -22.78
CA ILE A 514 9.00 -6.15 -21.83
C ILE A 514 7.78 -6.60 -22.61
N SER A 515 7.20 -7.73 -22.19
CA SER A 515 5.95 -8.28 -22.73
C SER A 515 4.84 -8.30 -21.69
N TYR A 516 3.66 -7.81 -22.05
CA TYR A 516 2.42 -7.95 -21.28
C TYR A 516 1.50 -8.94 -22.00
N PHE A 517 0.97 -9.89 -21.25
CA PHE A 517 0.08 -10.95 -21.71
C PHE A 517 -1.31 -10.78 -21.10
N ILE A 518 -2.35 -10.82 -21.92
CA ILE A 518 -3.74 -10.85 -21.45
C ILE A 518 -4.22 -12.30 -21.53
N GLY A 519 -4.61 -12.85 -20.38
CA GLY A 519 -4.88 -14.27 -20.16
C GLY A 519 -6.09 -14.85 -20.91
N ASP A 520 -6.09 -16.18 -20.96
CA ASP A 520 -6.66 -17.05 -21.98
C ASP A 520 -8.21 -17.09 -22.09
N PHE A 521 -8.73 -16.80 -23.28
CA PHE A 521 -10.06 -17.19 -23.75
C PHE A 521 -9.90 -18.39 -24.71
N HIS A 522 -10.23 -19.61 -24.26
CA HIS A 522 -10.29 -20.82 -25.11
C HIS A 522 -9.00 -21.18 -25.90
N GLY A 523 -7.83 -21.09 -25.28
CA GLY A 523 -6.51 -21.36 -25.87
C GLY A 523 -5.80 -20.17 -26.53
N TYR A 524 -6.37 -18.96 -26.49
CA TYR A 524 -5.81 -17.76 -27.16
C TYR A 524 -5.42 -16.66 -26.17
N HIS A 525 -4.35 -15.93 -26.49
CA HIS A 525 -3.89 -14.78 -25.70
C HIS A 525 -3.51 -13.57 -26.56
N ILE A 526 -3.33 -12.44 -25.89
CA ILE A 526 -2.83 -11.20 -26.50
C ILE A 526 -1.46 -10.90 -25.91
N GLU A 527 -0.46 -10.72 -26.77
CA GLU A 527 0.91 -10.34 -26.41
C GLU A 527 1.17 -8.89 -26.87
N LEU A 528 1.50 -8.01 -25.92
CA LEU A 528 1.94 -6.63 -26.15
C LEU A 528 3.41 -6.53 -25.75
N LYS A 529 4.31 -6.36 -26.72
CA LYS A 529 5.77 -6.30 -26.50
C LYS A 529 6.34 -4.93 -26.86
N THR A 530 7.33 -4.45 -26.13
CA THR A 530 8.05 -3.21 -26.47
C THR A 530 9.20 -3.47 -27.44
N LYS A 531 9.64 -2.44 -28.17
CA LYS A 531 11.02 -2.42 -28.69
C LYS A 531 12.05 -2.21 -27.56
N GLU A 532 13.32 -2.24 -27.94
CA GLU A 532 14.51 -2.06 -27.11
C GLU A 532 14.41 -0.83 -26.18
N ILE A 533 14.71 -1.06 -24.91
CA ILE A 533 14.67 -0.12 -23.80
C ILE A 533 16.11 0.17 -23.35
N ASP A 534 16.67 1.25 -23.88
CA ASP A 534 18.05 1.69 -23.60
C ASP A 534 18.15 2.76 -22.48
N SER A 535 17.01 3.21 -21.94
CA SER A 535 16.95 4.32 -20.99
C SER A 535 15.73 4.25 -20.08
N LEU A 536 15.85 4.79 -18.87
CA LEU A 536 14.76 4.85 -17.89
C LEU A 536 13.56 5.67 -18.40
N ASP A 537 13.81 6.73 -19.17
CA ASP A 537 12.74 7.52 -19.78
C ASP A 537 11.94 6.69 -20.80
N LYS A 538 12.61 5.91 -21.66
CA LYS A 538 11.92 4.99 -22.58
C LYS A 538 11.15 3.92 -21.83
N PHE A 539 11.74 3.35 -20.77
CA PHE A 539 11.07 2.38 -19.91
C PHE A 539 9.75 2.95 -19.39
N ASN A 540 9.77 4.15 -18.79
CA ASN A 540 8.57 4.80 -18.24
C ASN A 540 7.50 5.07 -19.31
N ILE A 541 7.89 5.55 -20.49
CA ILE A 541 6.96 5.80 -21.60
C ILE A 541 6.32 4.48 -22.07
N PHE A 542 7.13 3.45 -22.29
CA PHE A 542 6.64 2.16 -22.74
C PHE A 542 5.73 1.48 -21.71
N THR A 543 6.09 1.51 -20.42
CA THR A 543 5.23 0.99 -19.35
C THR A 543 3.88 1.69 -19.33
N ASN A 544 3.82 3.02 -19.44
CA ASN A 544 2.55 3.75 -19.51
C ASN A 544 1.69 3.38 -20.73
N LEU A 545 2.33 3.15 -21.88
CA LEU A 545 1.63 2.70 -23.09
C LEU A 545 1.13 1.26 -22.96
N LEU A 546 1.97 0.35 -22.45
CA LEU A 546 1.60 -1.05 -22.17
C LEU A 546 0.42 -1.11 -21.19
N ASP A 547 0.48 -0.37 -20.09
CA ASP A 547 -0.60 -0.23 -19.11
C ASP A 547 -1.91 0.22 -19.75
N CYS A 548 -1.85 1.26 -20.58
CA CYS A 548 -3.01 1.82 -21.27
C CYS A 548 -3.65 0.82 -22.22
N PHE A 549 -2.87 0.28 -23.16
CA PHE A 549 -3.42 -0.62 -24.17
C PHE A 549 -3.83 -1.95 -23.57
N SER A 550 -3.04 -2.52 -22.66
CA SER A 550 -3.38 -3.80 -22.02
C SER A 550 -4.64 -3.71 -21.19
N TYR A 551 -4.83 -2.63 -20.41
CA TYR A 551 -6.06 -2.40 -19.65
C TYR A 551 -7.28 -2.34 -20.57
N TRP A 552 -7.24 -1.47 -21.59
CA TRP A 552 -8.40 -1.28 -22.47
C TRP A 552 -8.71 -2.49 -23.34
N MET A 553 -7.69 -3.17 -23.86
CA MET A 553 -7.87 -4.41 -24.60
C MET A 553 -8.48 -5.49 -23.71
N LYS A 554 -8.00 -5.65 -22.47
CA LYS A 554 -8.60 -6.61 -21.54
C LYS A 554 -10.07 -6.32 -21.28
N GLN A 555 -10.45 -5.06 -21.05
CA GLN A 555 -11.85 -4.67 -20.86
C GLN A 555 -12.70 -5.03 -22.09
N TYR A 556 -12.19 -4.77 -23.30
CA TYR A 556 -12.87 -5.13 -24.54
C TYR A 556 -13.04 -6.66 -24.70
N PHE A 557 -11.95 -7.43 -24.57
CA PHE A 557 -11.96 -8.88 -24.76
C PHE A 557 -12.65 -9.65 -23.62
N SER A 558 -12.90 -9.02 -22.47
CA SER A 558 -13.81 -9.58 -21.45
C SER A 558 -15.27 -9.70 -21.92
N LYS A 559 -15.65 -8.95 -22.97
CA LYS A 559 -17.00 -8.90 -23.55
C LYS A 559 -17.07 -9.41 -24.99
N VAL A 560 -15.92 -9.56 -25.64
CA VAL A 560 -15.80 -10.00 -27.03
C VAL A 560 -14.85 -11.17 -27.09
N GLU A 561 -15.34 -12.29 -27.59
CA GLU A 561 -14.56 -13.52 -27.70
C GLU A 561 -13.31 -13.34 -28.58
N LEU A 562 -12.17 -13.81 -28.08
CA LEU A 562 -10.91 -13.83 -28.81
C LEU A 562 -10.84 -15.10 -29.66
N THR A 563 -10.64 -14.97 -30.97
CA THR A 563 -10.66 -16.10 -31.92
C THR A 563 -9.29 -16.52 -32.44
N LYS A 564 -8.23 -15.79 -32.08
CA LYS A 564 -6.84 -16.04 -32.47
C LYS A 564 -5.88 -15.29 -31.53
N ASN A 565 -4.62 -15.72 -31.50
CA ASN A 565 -3.56 -14.95 -30.83
C ASN A 565 -3.35 -13.61 -31.54
N ILE A 566 -3.21 -12.54 -30.74
CA ILE A 566 -2.91 -11.19 -31.22
C ILE A 566 -1.53 -10.79 -30.69
N ASN A 567 -0.62 -10.46 -31.61
CA ASN A 567 0.76 -10.07 -31.28
C ASN A 567 0.99 -8.62 -31.71
N ILE A 568 1.34 -7.77 -30.75
CA ILE A 568 1.54 -6.33 -30.96
C ILE A 568 2.93 -5.93 -30.46
N VAL A 569 3.66 -5.15 -31.27
CA VAL A 569 4.92 -4.53 -30.89
C VAL A 569 4.75 -3.00 -30.84
N LEU A 570 5.08 -2.38 -29.71
CA LEU A 570 5.05 -0.93 -29.51
C LEU A 570 6.42 -0.32 -29.85
N GLU A 571 6.43 0.77 -30.62
CA GLU A 571 7.63 1.58 -30.90
C GLU A 571 7.37 3.08 -30.75
N LEU A 572 8.43 3.83 -30.43
CA LEU A 572 8.40 5.30 -30.34
C LEU A 572 8.93 5.92 -31.63
N SER A 573 8.22 6.91 -32.18
CA SER A 573 8.58 7.54 -33.47
C SER A 573 9.54 8.74 -33.37
N ASP A 574 9.74 9.27 -32.17
CA ASP A 574 10.49 10.51 -31.92
C ASP A 574 11.61 10.27 -30.89
N ALA A 575 12.51 11.24 -30.72
CA ALA A 575 13.50 11.22 -29.64
C ALA A 575 12.82 11.22 -28.27
N THR A 576 13.33 10.40 -27.34
CA THR A 576 12.77 10.17 -26.00
C THR A 576 12.49 11.47 -25.23
N SER A 577 13.35 12.48 -25.36
CA SER A 577 13.21 13.77 -24.67
C SER A 577 11.91 14.51 -25.01
N LYS A 578 11.39 14.35 -26.25
CA LYS A 578 10.14 15.00 -26.71
C LYS A 578 8.88 14.46 -26.03
N TYR A 579 8.92 13.27 -25.43
CA TYR A 579 7.76 12.66 -24.77
C TYR A 579 7.45 13.25 -23.39
N SER A 580 8.25 14.20 -22.90
CA SER A 580 8.08 14.84 -21.59
C SER A 580 8.00 16.37 -21.65
N ARG A 581 8.39 16.98 -22.78
CA ARG A 581 8.54 18.42 -22.95
C ARG A 581 8.14 18.82 -24.37
N LEU A 582 7.57 20.01 -24.51
CA LEU A 582 7.35 20.65 -25.81
C LEU A 582 8.53 21.55 -26.16
N GLU A 583 8.94 21.55 -27.43
CA GLU A 583 9.92 22.53 -27.93
C GLU A 583 9.32 23.94 -27.93
N SER A 584 10.18 24.96 -27.87
CA SER A 584 9.75 26.36 -27.91
C SER A 584 8.90 26.60 -29.17
N GLU A 585 7.75 27.25 -29.01
CA GLU A 585 6.78 27.56 -30.09
C GLU A 585 5.95 26.37 -30.63
N GLU A 586 6.21 25.13 -30.19
CA GLU A 586 5.44 23.95 -30.60
C GLU A 586 4.09 23.90 -29.87
N LYS A 587 2.99 23.79 -30.63
CA LYS A 587 1.63 23.61 -30.06
C LYS A 587 1.31 22.12 -29.94
N LEU A 588 0.67 21.74 -28.84
CA LEU A 588 0.22 20.37 -28.63
C LEU A 588 -0.97 20.04 -29.54
N GLU A 589 -0.74 19.21 -30.56
CA GLU A 589 -1.77 18.73 -31.49
C GLU A 589 -1.69 17.20 -31.68
N TYR A 590 -2.83 16.50 -31.48
CA TYR A 590 -2.88 15.05 -31.54
C TYR A 590 -2.58 14.50 -32.95
N ARG A 591 -1.67 13.52 -33.03
CA ARG A 591 -1.40 12.72 -34.24
C ARG A 591 -1.87 11.28 -34.05
N GLN A 592 -2.52 10.70 -35.07
CA GLN A 592 -2.94 9.30 -35.04
C GLN A 592 -1.71 8.37 -35.05
N CYS A 593 -1.80 7.24 -34.34
CA CYS A 593 -0.73 6.23 -34.32
C CYS A 593 -0.53 5.60 -35.71
N ALA A 594 0.72 5.29 -36.05
CA ALA A 594 1.04 4.59 -37.29
C ALA A 594 1.04 3.07 -37.06
N PHE A 595 0.58 2.31 -38.05
CA PHE A 595 0.52 0.85 -37.98
C PHE A 595 1.22 0.23 -39.19
N SER A 596 2.00 -0.82 -38.95
CA SER A 596 2.52 -1.69 -40.00
C SER A 596 2.40 -3.16 -39.59
N ARG A 597 2.39 -4.07 -40.57
CA ARG A 597 2.23 -5.50 -40.31
C ARG A 597 3.47 -6.26 -40.77
N LYS A 598 4.06 -7.07 -39.88
CA LYS A 598 5.15 -7.99 -40.17
C LYS A 598 4.67 -9.39 -39.80
N SER A 599 4.36 -10.22 -40.80
CA SER A 599 3.80 -11.56 -40.60
C SER A 599 2.50 -11.52 -39.76
N ASN A 600 2.44 -12.23 -38.63
CA ASN A 600 1.29 -12.21 -37.70
C ASN A 600 1.43 -11.18 -36.57
N THR A 601 2.34 -10.22 -36.71
CA THR A 601 2.62 -9.19 -35.70
C THR A 601 2.27 -7.80 -36.21
N ILE A 602 1.58 -7.02 -35.38
CA ILE A 602 1.20 -5.63 -35.64
C ILE A 602 2.23 -4.72 -34.94
N VAL A 603 2.87 -3.84 -35.69
CA VAL A 603 3.77 -2.83 -35.12
C VAL A 603 3.00 -1.52 -35.03
N MET A 604 2.90 -0.97 -33.83
CA MET A 604 2.25 0.30 -33.54
C MET A 604 3.30 1.34 -33.14
N SER A 605 3.41 2.41 -33.94
CA SER A 605 4.32 3.52 -33.69
C SER A 605 3.56 4.70 -33.06
N VAL A 606 4.00 5.14 -31.89
CA VAL A 606 3.41 6.25 -31.13
C VAL A 606 4.35 7.45 -31.20
N SER A 607 3.84 8.64 -31.54
CA SER A 607 4.61 9.88 -31.55
C SER A 607 4.56 10.61 -30.20
N SER A 608 5.52 11.51 -29.96
CA SER A 608 5.59 12.35 -28.76
C SER A 608 4.33 13.22 -28.60
N LEU A 609 3.84 13.82 -29.68
CA LEU A 609 2.62 14.61 -29.69
C LEU A 609 1.37 13.77 -29.38
N THR A 610 1.32 12.53 -29.88
CA THR A 610 0.25 11.58 -29.54
C THR A 610 0.25 11.29 -28.03
N TYR A 611 1.42 10.92 -27.49
CA TYR A 611 1.60 10.57 -26.08
C TYR A 611 1.28 11.74 -25.15
N LEU A 612 1.80 12.94 -25.44
CA LEU A 612 1.53 14.15 -24.67
C LEU A 612 0.05 14.56 -24.73
N SER A 613 -0.60 14.33 -25.88
CA SER A 613 -2.04 14.60 -26.04
C SER A 613 -2.89 13.67 -25.17
N PHE A 614 -2.49 12.40 -24.99
CA PHE A 614 -3.15 11.52 -24.03
C PHE A 614 -3.10 12.13 -22.63
N GLY A 615 -1.93 12.58 -22.17
CA GLY A 615 -1.75 13.13 -20.84
C GLY A 615 -2.48 14.46 -20.59
N ASN A 616 -2.41 15.39 -21.55
CA ASN A 616 -2.84 16.78 -21.31
C ASN A 616 -4.36 16.99 -21.29
N THR A 617 -5.15 16.07 -21.86
CA THR A 617 -6.61 16.15 -21.82
C THR A 617 -7.20 15.54 -20.54
N GLN A 618 -8.35 16.01 -20.06
CA GLN A 618 -9.06 15.42 -18.92
C GLN A 618 -10.05 14.30 -19.32
N VAL A 619 -10.11 13.94 -20.61
CA VAL A 619 -11.04 12.94 -21.15
C VAL A 619 -10.32 11.85 -21.94
N ASN A 620 -10.92 10.67 -22.06
CA ASN A 620 -10.33 9.50 -22.74
C ASN A 620 -10.40 9.53 -24.27
N PHE A 621 -10.74 10.67 -24.87
CA PHE A 621 -11.04 10.80 -26.30
C PHE A 621 -9.91 10.24 -27.20
N TYR A 622 -8.67 10.60 -26.92
CA TYR A 622 -7.52 10.17 -27.72
C TYR A 622 -7.14 8.70 -27.47
N GLU A 623 -7.17 8.24 -26.21
CA GLU A 623 -6.94 6.82 -25.88
C GLU A 623 -7.95 5.92 -26.58
N LYS A 624 -9.23 6.29 -26.52
CA LYS A 624 -10.33 5.60 -27.19
C LYS A 624 -10.07 5.47 -28.69
N LYS A 625 -9.66 6.56 -29.33
CA LYS A 625 -9.34 6.56 -30.76
C LYS A 625 -8.21 5.58 -31.09
N SER A 626 -7.11 5.60 -30.35
CA SER A 626 -5.99 4.68 -30.56
C SER A 626 -6.32 3.22 -30.26
N VAL A 627 -7.18 2.94 -29.26
CA VAL A 627 -7.65 1.59 -28.93
C VAL A 627 -8.60 1.05 -30.00
N VAL A 628 -9.44 1.90 -30.59
CA VAL A 628 -10.26 1.50 -31.75
C VAL A 628 -9.35 1.13 -32.93
N ASP A 629 -8.35 1.96 -33.22
CA ASP A 629 -7.42 1.72 -34.33
C ASP A 629 -6.65 0.39 -34.16
N ILE A 630 -6.15 0.08 -32.96
CA ILE A 630 -5.40 -1.15 -32.71
C ILE A 630 -6.29 -2.41 -32.80
N ILE A 631 -7.53 -2.35 -32.29
CA ILE A 631 -8.49 -3.46 -32.37
C ILE A 631 -8.90 -3.69 -33.84
N GLN A 632 -9.17 -2.62 -34.60
CA GLN A 632 -9.48 -2.72 -36.02
C GLN A 632 -8.32 -3.36 -36.81
N ASN A 633 -7.08 -2.98 -36.53
CA ASN A 633 -5.90 -3.60 -37.16
C ASN A 633 -5.72 -5.08 -36.76
N ALA A 634 -6.11 -5.46 -35.53
CA ALA A 634 -5.99 -6.82 -35.03
C ALA A 634 -7.07 -7.77 -35.56
N MET A 635 -8.33 -7.32 -35.56
CA MET A 635 -9.51 -8.15 -35.79
C MET A 635 -10.24 -7.84 -37.10
N ASN A 636 -9.86 -6.81 -37.85
CA ASN A 636 -10.57 -6.23 -39.00
C ASN A 636 -11.98 -5.67 -38.69
N GLN A 637 -12.43 -5.76 -37.44
CA GLN A 637 -13.70 -5.25 -36.95
C GLN A 637 -13.56 -4.80 -35.50
N CYS A 638 -14.39 -3.85 -35.07
CA CYS A 638 -14.44 -3.37 -33.70
C CYS A 638 -15.89 -3.10 -33.30
N ASN A 639 -16.35 -3.69 -32.20
CA ASN A 639 -17.70 -3.50 -31.71
C ASN A 639 -17.82 -2.11 -31.04
N SER A 640 -18.48 -1.18 -31.72
CA SER A 640 -18.64 0.20 -31.25
C SER A 640 -19.46 0.31 -29.96
N GLU A 641 -20.45 -0.56 -29.75
CA GLU A 641 -21.28 -0.52 -28.54
C GLU A 641 -20.44 -0.88 -27.30
N VAL A 642 -19.62 -1.92 -27.42
CA VAL A 642 -18.67 -2.31 -26.36
C VAL A 642 -17.64 -1.19 -26.10
N ILE A 643 -17.14 -0.56 -27.16
CA ILE A 643 -16.21 0.59 -27.03
C ILE A 643 -16.86 1.76 -26.29
N GLU A 644 -18.09 2.15 -26.64
CA GLU A 644 -18.80 3.21 -25.92
C GLU A 644 -19.05 2.85 -24.46
N GLU A 645 -19.39 1.58 -24.19
CA GLU A 645 -19.62 1.08 -22.84
C GLU A 645 -18.34 1.17 -21.97
N ILE A 646 -17.22 0.60 -22.41
CA ILE A 646 -16.02 0.48 -21.57
C ILE A 646 -15.34 1.83 -21.30
N PHE A 647 -15.44 2.77 -22.26
CA PHE A 647 -14.91 4.14 -22.15
C PHE A 647 -15.90 5.13 -21.49
N SER A 648 -17.08 4.69 -21.07
CA SER A 648 -17.98 5.53 -20.27
C SER A 648 -17.63 5.46 -18.78
N PRO A 649 -17.64 6.60 -18.03
CA PRO A 649 -17.84 7.97 -18.50
C PRO A 649 -16.57 8.55 -19.15
N LYS A 650 -16.69 9.65 -19.91
CA LYS A 650 -15.58 10.29 -20.68
C LYS A 650 -14.31 10.61 -19.88
N HIS A 651 -14.38 10.71 -18.55
CA HIS A 651 -13.25 10.98 -17.66
C HIS A 651 -12.48 9.72 -17.24
N LYS A 652 -12.96 8.53 -17.58
CA LYS A 652 -12.31 7.24 -17.31
C LYS A 652 -11.16 7.04 -18.32
N LYS A 653 -9.95 7.48 -17.97
CA LYS A 653 -8.74 7.47 -18.83
C LYS A 653 -7.52 6.95 -18.06
N LYS A 654 -6.53 6.35 -18.75
CA LYS A 654 -5.36 5.73 -18.12
C LYS A 654 -4.10 6.60 -18.08
N ILE A 655 -3.81 7.39 -19.12
CA ILE A 655 -2.57 8.17 -19.23
C ILE A 655 -2.82 9.61 -18.77
N THR A 656 -2.20 10.04 -17.68
CA THR A 656 -2.45 11.35 -17.04
C THR A 656 -1.25 12.32 -17.05
N GLY A 657 -0.19 12.01 -17.80
CA GLY A 657 1.05 12.79 -17.84
C GLY A 657 0.88 14.29 -18.17
N LYS A 658 1.80 15.14 -17.69
CA LYS A 658 1.81 16.59 -17.88
C LYS A 658 3.08 17.02 -18.61
N VAL A 659 2.99 18.12 -19.35
CA VAL A 659 4.15 18.70 -20.03
C VAL A 659 5.03 19.39 -18.98
N MET A 660 6.26 18.89 -18.78
CA MET A 660 7.09 19.26 -17.62
C MET A 660 7.54 20.73 -17.63
N ASN A 661 7.84 21.31 -18.79
CA ASN A 661 8.34 22.69 -18.87
C ASN A 661 7.26 23.76 -18.58
N THR A 662 5.98 23.41 -18.65
CA THR A 662 4.86 24.30 -18.25
C THR A 662 4.29 23.95 -16.89
N ASN A 663 4.63 22.78 -16.34
CA ASN A 663 4.12 22.25 -15.06
C ASN A 663 5.31 21.87 -14.17
N ILE A 664 6.14 22.85 -13.77
CA ILE A 664 7.44 22.63 -13.10
C ILE A 664 7.29 21.81 -11.81
N GLU A 665 6.23 22.03 -11.03
CA GLU A 665 5.95 21.30 -9.80
C GLU A 665 5.64 19.80 -10.02
N TYR A 666 5.26 19.43 -11.25
CA TYR A 666 5.06 18.05 -11.71
C TYR A 666 6.30 17.46 -12.41
N THR A 667 7.44 18.13 -12.35
CA THR A 667 8.71 17.58 -12.88
C THR A 667 9.28 16.56 -11.88
N PRO A 668 9.69 15.34 -12.30
CA PRO A 668 10.34 14.36 -11.43
C PRO A 668 11.66 14.88 -10.84
N THR A 669 12.09 14.34 -9.69
CA THR A 669 13.38 14.69 -9.08
C THR A 669 14.54 14.19 -9.94
N SER A 670 15.67 14.91 -9.93
CA SER A 670 16.84 14.55 -10.74
C SER A 670 17.53 13.25 -10.30
N VAL A 671 17.23 12.81 -9.09
CA VAL A 671 17.60 11.51 -8.51
C VAL A 671 16.30 10.82 -8.13
N ASN A 672 16.23 9.49 -8.24
CA ASN A 672 15.11 8.70 -7.75
C ASN A 672 15.13 8.68 -6.21
N ILE A 673 14.72 9.78 -5.60
CA ILE A 673 14.64 9.94 -4.15
C ILE A 673 13.32 9.31 -3.71
N LYS A 674 13.41 8.27 -2.89
CA LYS A 674 12.24 7.64 -2.31
C LYS A 674 11.59 8.57 -1.28
N ARG A 675 10.26 8.69 -1.37
CA ARG A 675 9.42 9.44 -0.44
C ARG A 675 9.34 8.70 0.89
N LEU A 676 9.64 9.38 1.99
CA LEU A 676 9.37 8.86 3.34
C LEU A 676 7.86 8.95 3.65
N SER A 677 7.39 8.02 4.46
CA SER A 677 6.01 7.96 4.93
C SER A 677 6.03 7.65 6.41
N ILE A 678 5.18 8.31 7.20
CA ILE A 678 5.02 7.96 8.61
C ILE A 678 4.54 6.51 8.69
N ASN A 679 5.34 5.67 9.34
CA ASN A 679 5.04 4.25 9.50
C ASN A 679 4.29 3.97 10.81
N GLU A 680 3.32 3.07 10.75
CA GLU A 680 2.50 2.68 11.90
C GLU A 680 3.31 1.96 12.99
N SER A 681 4.28 1.13 12.61
CA SER A 681 5.21 0.47 13.55
C SER A 681 5.91 1.49 14.45
N ASP A 682 6.52 2.53 13.87
CA ASP A 682 7.28 3.54 14.63
C ASP A 682 6.34 4.41 15.47
N THR A 683 5.14 4.64 14.97
CA THR A 683 4.08 5.35 15.71
C THR A 683 3.64 4.54 16.94
N ASN A 684 3.41 3.24 16.81
CA ASN A 684 3.06 2.34 17.92
C ASN A 684 4.14 2.35 19.00
N LEU A 685 5.42 2.30 18.63
CA LEU A 685 6.53 2.39 19.57
C LEU A 685 6.54 3.72 20.36
N THR A 686 6.18 4.82 19.69
CA THR A 686 6.07 6.15 20.33
C THR A 686 4.87 6.23 21.29
N LEU A 687 3.75 5.57 20.94
CA LEU A 687 2.56 5.49 21.80
C LEU A 687 2.81 4.64 23.05
N ASP A 688 3.61 3.57 22.93
CA ASP A 688 4.04 2.77 24.09
C ASP A 688 4.87 3.61 25.07
N ASP A 689 5.82 4.41 24.55
CA ASP A 689 6.64 5.30 25.36
C ASP A 689 5.81 6.40 26.05
N LEU A 690 4.77 6.89 25.37
CA LEU A 690 3.83 7.87 25.92
C LEU A 690 3.07 7.30 27.13
N GLY A 691 2.60 6.06 27.02
CA GLY A 691 1.89 5.37 28.11
C GLY A 691 2.76 5.26 29.37
N TYR A 692 4.02 4.86 29.20
CA TYR A 692 4.99 4.76 30.28
C TYR A 692 5.29 6.12 30.94
N GLU A 693 5.40 7.19 30.15
CA GLU A 693 5.61 8.53 30.68
C GLU A 693 4.41 9.02 31.50
N LEU A 694 3.18 8.79 31.04
CA LEU A 694 1.99 9.15 31.81
C LEU A 694 1.92 8.36 33.13
N LYS A 695 2.26 7.06 33.11
CA LYS A 695 2.37 6.23 34.33
C LYS A 695 3.37 6.83 35.33
N LYS A 696 4.54 7.29 34.88
CA LYS A 696 5.54 7.99 35.72
C LYS A 696 5.01 9.29 36.32
N GLN A 697 4.18 10.03 35.59
CA GLN A 697 3.54 11.25 36.08
C GLN A 697 2.39 10.99 37.08
N GLY A 698 2.11 9.72 37.39
CA GLY A 698 1.15 9.32 38.43
C GLY A 698 -0.25 8.98 37.92
N TYR A 699 -0.45 8.93 36.59
CA TYR A 699 -1.71 8.44 36.02
C TYR A 699 -1.86 6.94 36.28
N LYS A 700 -3.04 6.54 36.77
CA LYS A 700 -3.38 5.14 37.08
C LYS A 700 -4.33 4.59 36.02
N VAL A 701 -4.32 3.27 35.85
CA VAL A 701 -5.29 2.54 35.02
C VAL A 701 -6.71 2.96 35.42
N GLY A 702 -7.52 3.34 34.43
CA GLY A 702 -8.90 3.79 34.62
C GLY A 702 -9.22 5.09 33.89
N ALA A 703 -10.39 5.62 34.23
CA ALA A 703 -11.00 6.80 33.65
C ALA A 703 -10.30 8.11 34.03
N ILE A 704 -10.17 9.01 33.07
CA ILE A 704 -9.76 10.41 33.30
C ILE A 704 -11.02 11.28 33.23
N PRO A 705 -11.20 12.29 34.10
CA PRO A 705 -12.34 13.21 34.05
C PRO A 705 -12.46 13.91 32.70
N ILE A 706 -13.69 14.07 32.19
CA ILE A 706 -13.95 14.59 30.83
C ILE A 706 -13.53 16.07 30.72
N GLU A 707 -13.72 16.83 31.80
CA GLU A 707 -13.28 18.22 31.93
C GLU A 707 -11.77 18.40 31.71
N ASP A 708 -10.97 17.38 32.01
CA ASP A 708 -9.51 17.40 31.88
C ASP A 708 -9.03 16.94 30.49
N ASN A 709 -9.93 16.54 29.58
CA ASN A 709 -9.57 15.98 28.27
C ASN A 709 -8.68 16.90 27.43
N SER A 710 -8.94 18.21 27.43
CA SER A 710 -8.08 19.16 26.69
C SER A 710 -6.72 19.32 27.38
N ASP A 711 -6.69 19.32 28.72
CA ASP A 711 -5.48 19.53 29.49
C ASP A 711 -4.52 18.34 29.38
N ILE A 712 -5.03 17.10 29.39
CA ILE A 712 -4.19 15.93 29.14
C ILE A 712 -3.62 15.93 27.72
N CYS A 713 -4.42 16.29 26.70
CA CYS A 713 -3.90 16.44 25.34
C CYS A 713 -2.76 17.47 25.28
N ASN A 714 -2.89 18.60 25.98
CA ASN A 714 -1.83 19.61 26.03
C ASN A 714 -0.56 19.11 26.75
N LYS A 715 -0.70 18.31 27.81
CA LYS A 715 0.44 17.66 28.49
C LYS A 715 1.15 16.66 27.58
N ILE A 716 0.39 15.84 26.85
CA ILE A 716 0.92 14.88 25.86
C ILE A 716 1.71 15.63 24.78
N VAL A 717 1.13 16.70 24.23
CA VAL A 717 1.80 17.56 23.24
C VAL A 717 3.11 18.12 23.82
N GLY A 718 3.10 18.62 25.06
CA GLY A 718 4.31 19.11 25.73
C GLY A 718 5.41 18.05 25.86
N TYR A 719 5.06 16.83 26.25
CA TYR A 719 6.02 15.72 26.29
C TYR A 719 6.60 15.40 24.91
N LEU A 720 5.74 15.28 23.89
CA LEU A 720 6.18 14.99 22.53
C LEU A 720 7.08 16.10 21.95
N TYR A 721 6.84 17.36 22.28
CA TYR A 721 7.75 18.47 21.96
C TYR A 721 9.12 18.29 22.61
N ASN A 722 9.19 17.87 23.88
CA ASN A 722 10.47 17.59 24.55
C ASN A 722 11.21 16.41 23.88
N VAL A 723 10.49 15.36 23.46
CA VAL A 723 11.07 14.24 22.70
C VAL A 723 11.64 14.75 21.38
N LEU A 724 10.87 15.56 20.64
CA LEU A 724 11.31 16.16 19.38
C LEU A 724 12.58 17.00 19.56
N GLN A 725 12.58 17.89 20.55
CA GLN A 725 13.72 18.73 20.92
C GLN A 725 14.97 17.91 21.22
N THR A 726 14.83 16.90 22.07
CA THR A 726 15.94 16.06 22.49
C THR A 726 16.56 15.32 21.30
N ARG A 727 15.73 14.78 20.40
CA ARG A 727 16.21 14.07 19.21
C ARG A 727 16.88 15.01 18.21
N ILE A 728 16.26 16.15 17.88
CA ILE A 728 16.81 17.13 16.91
C ILE A 728 18.15 17.70 17.37
N SER A 729 18.34 17.91 18.68
CA SER A 729 19.54 18.55 19.23
C SER A 729 20.87 17.86 18.86
N LYS A 730 20.83 16.58 18.48
CA LYS A 730 21.99 15.77 18.14
C LYS A 730 22.51 16.01 16.72
N TYR A 731 21.64 16.44 15.81
CA TYR A 731 21.95 16.42 14.38
C TYR A 731 22.56 17.72 13.86
N ASN A 732 23.44 17.56 12.86
CA ASN A 732 23.96 18.64 12.05
C ASN A 732 22.83 19.33 11.27
N LYS A 733 22.62 20.62 11.56
CA LYS A 733 21.50 21.41 11.04
C LYS A 733 21.50 21.55 9.51
N VAL A 734 22.68 21.70 8.89
CA VAL A 734 22.79 21.80 7.42
C VAL A 734 22.41 20.49 6.74
N GLN A 735 22.87 19.35 7.25
CA GLN A 735 22.51 18.03 6.72
C GLN A 735 21.03 17.72 6.94
N LEU A 736 20.49 18.07 8.11
CA LEU A 736 19.07 17.95 8.42
C LEU A 736 18.19 18.75 7.44
N PHE A 737 18.56 20.01 7.14
CA PHE A 737 17.82 20.82 6.17
C PHE A 737 17.85 20.22 4.77
N LYS A 738 19.01 19.74 4.30
CA LYS A 738 19.09 19.09 2.99
C LYS A 738 18.17 17.87 2.91
N ALA A 739 18.20 17.01 3.93
CA ALA A 739 17.34 15.82 4.00
C ALA A 739 15.85 16.18 4.04
N LEU A 740 15.45 17.11 4.90
CA LEU A 740 14.06 17.60 5.00
C LEU A 740 13.57 18.19 3.68
N TYR A 741 14.38 19.05 3.05
CA TYR A 741 13.99 19.73 1.83
C TYR A 741 13.88 18.77 0.65
N GLN A 742 14.80 17.79 0.53
CA GLN A 742 14.66 16.70 -0.45
C GLN A 742 13.33 15.97 -0.29
N GLN A 743 12.94 15.63 0.94
CA GLN A 743 11.66 14.97 1.20
C GLN A 743 10.45 15.88 0.94
N LEU A 744 10.55 17.18 1.20
CA LEU A 744 9.50 18.16 0.87
C LEU A 744 9.29 18.30 -0.64
N GLU A 745 10.35 18.25 -1.45
CA GLU A 745 10.25 18.28 -2.92
C GLU A 745 9.58 17.02 -3.46
N VAL A 746 9.99 15.83 -3.00
CA VAL A 746 9.41 14.54 -3.43
C VAL A 746 7.96 14.40 -2.95
N THR A 747 7.67 14.78 -1.71
CA THR A 747 6.33 14.68 -1.13
C THR A 747 5.35 15.61 -1.85
N LEU A 748 5.76 16.83 -2.21
CA LEU A 748 4.91 17.74 -2.99
C LEU A 748 4.61 17.16 -4.38
N TYR A 749 5.63 16.70 -5.10
CA TYR A 749 5.47 16.07 -6.41
C TYR A 749 4.47 14.90 -6.38
N THR A 750 4.65 13.96 -5.45
CA THR A 750 3.79 12.79 -5.29
C THR A 750 2.36 13.17 -4.89
N GLN A 751 2.19 14.13 -3.97
CA GLN A 751 0.88 14.59 -3.51
C GLN A 751 0.10 15.27 -4.64
N LEU A 752 0.75 16.13 -5.43
CA LEU A 752 0.11 16.79 -6.57
C LEU A 752 -0.32 15.76 -7.62
N TRP A 753 0.53 14.78 -7.92
CA TRP A 753 0.20 13.72 -8.86
C TRP A 753 -0.97 12.83 -8.42
N GLN A 754 -0.93 12.34 -7.18
CA GLN A 754 -1.98 11.48 -6.64
C GLN A 754 -3.33 12.22 -6.61
N SER A 755 -3.30 13.49 -6.21
CA SER A 755 -4.50 14.31 -6.14
C SER A 755 -5.06 14.61 -7.54
N SER A 756 -4.20 14.91 -8.53
CA SER A 756 -4.65 15.24 -9.90
C SER A 756 -5.26 14.05 -10.63
N ASN A 757 -4.87 12.84 -10.27
CA ASN A 757 -5.29 11.60 -10.93
C ASN A 757 -6.41 10.88 -10.17
N TYR A 758 -6.76 11.32 -8.96
CA TYR A 758 -7.72 10.64 -8.08
C TYR A 758 -9.03 10.26 -8.79
N ASN A 759 -9.64 11.19 -9.53
CA ASN A 759 -10.91 10.93 -10.20
C ASN A 759 -10.77 9.89 -11.32
N GLN A 760 -9.66 9.91 -12.07
CA GLN A 760 -9.39 8.91 -13.10
C GLN A 760 -9.14 7.54 -12.48
N ASP A 761 -8.32 7.47 -11.42
CA ASP A 761 -7.95 6.24 -10.73
C ASP A 761 -9.19 5.50 -10.19
N ILE A 762 -10.12 6.22 -9.53
CA ILE A 762 -11.35 5.62 -9.01
C ILE A 762 -12.35 5.25 -10.12
N LEU A 763 -12.31 5.91 -11.28
CA LEU A 763 -13.17 5.53 -12.41
C LEU A 763 -12.65 4.27 -13.13
N LEU A 764 -11.32 4.07 -13.14
CA LEU A 764 -10.69 2.88 -13.70
C LEU A 764 -10.85 1.66 -12.79
N ILE A 765 -10.72 1.87 -11.47
CA ILE A 765 -10.79 0.81 -10.45
C ILE A 765 -11.59 1.33 -9.24
N PRO A 766 -12.94 1.28 -9.29
CA PRO A 766 -13.81 1.80 -8.23
C PRO A 766 -13.55 1.23 -6.84
N GLU A 767 -13.11 -0.03 -6.77
CA GLU A 767 -12.81 -0.75 -5.53
C GLU A 767 -11.65 -0.10 -4.75
N ARG A 768 -10.83 0.73 -5.41
CA ARG A 768 -9.69 1.42 -4.81
C ARG A 768 -10.02 2.77 -4.21
N LYS A 769 -11.28 3.21 -4.25
CA LYS A 769 -11.67 4.53 -3.76
C LYS A 769 -11.16 4.80 -2.34
N ASP A 770 -11.41 3.87 -1.40
CA ASP A 770 -11.00 4.07 -0.01
C ASP A 770 -9.48 3.98 0.19
N ILE A 771 -8.79 3.12 -0.57
CA ILE A 771 -7.33 3.02 -0.56
C ILE A 771 -6.71 4.32 -1.09
N ALA A 772 -7.20 4.84 -2.21
CA ALA A 772 -6.74 6.08 -2.80
C ALA A 772 -6.94 7.28 -1.86
N LEU A 773 -8.10 7.35 -1.20
CA LEU A 773 -8.38 8.37 -0.18
C LEU A 773 -7.45 8.26 1.02
N THR A 774 -7.23 7.05 1.52
CA THR A 774 -6.31 6.78 2.63
C THR A 774 -4.90 7.22 2.27
N ASN A 775 -4.42 6.91 1.06
CA ASN A 775 -3.11 7.34 0.58
C ASN A 775 -3.00 8.87 0.48
N ILE A 776 -4.01 9.56 -0.06
CA ILE A 776 -4.04 11.03 -0.12
C ILE A 776 -3.99 11.64 1.29
N ASN A 777 -4.74 11.08 2.24
CA ASN A 777 -4.74 11.55 3.63
C ASN A 777 -3.39 11.31 4.32
N ASN A 778 -2.78 10.14 4.14
CA ASN A 778 -1.46 9.82 4.67
C ASN A 778 -0.39 10.76 4.09
N MET A 779 -0.38 10.97 2.77
CA MET A 779 0.52 11.94 2.12
C MET A 779 0.32 13.37 2.64
N ALA A 780 -0.93 13.78 2.91
CA ALA A 780 -1.20 15.09 3.50
C ALA A 780 -0.64 15.21 4.92
N MET A 781 -0.71 14.13 5.72
CA MET A 781 -0.09 14.09 7.05
C MET A 781 1.43 14.10 6.98
N ASP A 782 2.04 13.33 6.09
CA ASP A 782 3.49 13.34 5.85
C ASP A 782 3.98 14.74 5.47
N SER A 783 3.27 15.39 4.53
CA SER A 783 3.53 16.77 4.07
C SER A 783 3.42 17.77 5.23
N LEU A 784 2.40 17.65 6.09
CA LEU A 784 2.22 18.53 7.24
C LEU A 784 3.31 18.32 8.31
N ALA A 785 3.66 17.06 8.59
CA ALA A 785 4.71 16.71 9.54
C ALA A 785 6.09 17.21 9.09
N LEU A 786 6.44 17.04 7.81
CA LEU A 786 7.68 17.55 7.22
C LEU A 786 7.75 19.08 7.26
N LYS A 787 6.65 19.77 6.90
CA LYS A 787 6.58 21.24 6.95
C LYS A 787 6.74 21.74 8.38
N PHE A 788 6.05 21.13 9.34
CA PHE A 788 6.21 21.46 10.75
C PHE A 788 7.64 21.23 11.22
N LEU A 789 8.24 20.08 10.88
CA LEU A 789 9.62 19.77 11.25
C LEU A 789 10.61 20.78 10.66
N MET A 790 10.45 21.16 9.39
CA MET A 790 11.25 22.20 8.75
C MET A 790 11.07 23.57 9.41
N GLU A 791 9.83 23.99 9.65
CA GLU A 791 9.52 25.24 10.35
C GLU A 791 10.15 25.28 11.75
N TYR A 792 10.12 24.14 12.47
CA TYR A 792 10.72 23.99 13.78
C TYR A 792 12.24 24.12 13.70
N CYS A 793 12.89 23.30 12.87
CA CYS A 793 14.35 23.30 12.70
C CYS A 793 14.90 24.65 12.21
N ALA A 794 14.20 25.31 11.27
CA ALA A 794 14.59 26.63 10.76
C ALA A 794 14.54 27.68 11.87
N ALA A 795 13.50 27.63 12.71
CA ALA A 795 13.31 28.56 13.80
C ALA A 795 14.27 28.33 14.97
N THR A 796 14.69 27.11 15.30
CA THR A 796 15.43 26.84 16.54
C THR A 796 16.95 26.72 16.33
N PRO A 797 17.79 27.33 17.18
CA PRO A 797 19.22 27.06 17.17
C PRO A 797 19.50 25.61 17.57
N SER A 798 20.43 24.94 16.89
CA SER A 798 20.99 23.65 17.31
C SER A 798 22.46 23.52 16.90
N SER A 799 23.26 22.85 17.72
CA SER A 799 24.71 22.69 17.54
C SER A 799 25.14 21.23 17.42
N GLY A 800 24.22 20.35 17.02
CA GLY A 800 24.49 18.93 16.84
C GLY A 800 25.52 18.66 15.74
N SER A 801 26.25 17.56 15.87
CA SER A 801 27.29 17.13 14.93
C SER A 801 26.87 15.95 14.06
N ASP A 802 25.89 15.17 14.50
CA ASP A 802 25.59 13.86 13.91
C ASP A 802 24.86 14.02 12.58
N ASN A 803 25.18 13.18 11.60
CA ASN A 803 24.39 13.12 10.37
C ASN A 803 23.10 12.36 10.64
N ILE A 804 21.97 12.87 10.14
CA ILE A 804 20.68 12.20 10.29
C ILE A 804 20.51 11.10 9.22
N GLY A 805 20.15 9.90 9.66
CA GLY A 805 19.68 8.82 8.80
C GLY A 805 18.22 9.01 8.37
N MET A 806 17.81 8.39 7.27
CA MET A 806 16.45 8.49 6.75
C MET A 806 15.43 7.84 7.69
N TRP A 807 15.81 6.78 8.41
CA TRP A 807 14.93 6.17 9.41
C TRP A 807 14.70 7.12 10.59
N GLU A 808 15.76 7.76 11.11
CA GLU A 808 15.62 8.77 12.17
C GLU A 808 14.77 9.96 11.73
N LEU A 809 14.90 10.39 10.46
CA LEU A 809 14.07 11.44 9.90
C LEU A 809 12.59 11.02 9.86
N GLU A 810 12.30 9.79 9.44
CA GLU A 810 10.94 9.22 9.46
C GLU A 810 10.39 9.15 10.89
N GLU A 811 11.20 8.77 11.88
CA GLU A 811 10.80 8.79 13.28
C GLU A 811 10.47 10.20 13.78
N LEU A 812 11.26 11.22 13.39
CA LEU A 812 10.94 12.61 13.71
C LEU A 812 9.61 13.04 13.06
N MET A 813 9.32 12.59 11.84
CA MET A 813 8.01 12.78 11.21
C MET A 813 6.89 12.11 12.02
N GLY A 814 7.13 10.90 12.55
CA GLY A 814 6.21 10.18 13.44
C GLY A 814 5.92 10.96 14.73
N VAL A 815 6.94 11.53 15.38
CA VAL A 815 6.74 12.39 16.57
C VAL A 815 5.95 13.65 16.20
N CYS A 816 6.28 14.30 15.08
CA CYS A 816 5.54 15.47 14.58
C CYS A 816 4.06 15.14 14.29
N SER A 817 3.77 13.98 13.71
CA SER A 817 2.40 13.55 13.43
C SER A 817 1.59 13.35 14.71
N GLN A 818 2.21 12.79 15.76
CA GLN A 818 1.58 12.65 17.07
C GLN A 818 1.32 14.01 17.73
N ILE A 819 2.27 14.95 17.65
CA ILE A 819 2.05 16.33 18.13
C ILE A 819 0.82 16.95 17.44
N LEU A 820 0.75 16.85 16.12
CA LEU A 820 -0.37 17.39 15.32
C LEU A 820 -1.70 16.71 15.68
N SER A 821 -1.71 15.38 15.83
CA SER A 821 -2.90 14.59 16.16
C SER A 821 -3.44 14.91 17.56
N TRP A 822 -2.58 14.95 18.58
CA TRP A 822 -2.99 15.29 19.95
C TRP A 822 -3.40 16.76 20.09
N ALA A 823 -2.75 17.68 19.37
CA ALA A 823 -3.18 19.08 19.31
C ALA A 823 -4.54 19.25 18.63
N HIS A 824 -4.79 18.51 17.54
CA HIS A 824 -6.10 18.47 16.88
C HIS A 824 -7.19 17.94 17.83
N ARG A 825 -6.91 16.85 18.58
CA ARG A 825 -7.83 16.32 19.61
C ARG A 825 -8.10 17.32 20.73
N SER A 826 -7.08 18.06 21.19
CA SER A 826 -7.26 19.14 22.17
C SER A 826 -8.30 20.17 21.70
N ASP A 827 -8.24 20.59 20.44
CA ASP A 827 -9.24 21.52 19.87
C ASP A 827 -10.63 20.88 19.73
N LEU A 828 -10.72 19.59 19.37
CA LEU A 828 -12.01 18.88 19.30
C LEU A 828 -12.75 18.93 20.64
N PHE A 829 -12.04 18.63 21.73
CA PHE A 829 -12.59 18.64 23.08
C PHE A 829 -12.89 20.05 23.56
N LYS A 830 -11.95 20.98 23.34
CA LYS A 830 -12.11 22.40 23.71
C LYS A 830 -13.34 23.06 23.08
N TYR A 831 -13.68 22.71 21.84
CA TYR A 831 -14.83 23.26 21.13
C TYR A 831 -16.10 22.43 21.26
N GLY A 832 -16.07 21.30 21.99
CA GLY A 832 -17.21 20.41 22.17
C GLY A 832 -17.72 19.82 20.85
N LEU A 833 -16.79 19.52 19.91
CA LEU A 833 -17.12 18.86 18.65
C LEU A 833 -17.21 17.35 18.80
N VAL A 834 -16.48 16.79 19.77
CA VAL A 834 -16.51 15.39 20.19
C VAL A 834 -16.54 15.35 21.71
N GLU A 835 -17.40 14.50 22.26
CA GLU A 835 -17.47 14.21 23.69
C GLU A 835 -17.13 12.73 23.87
N THR A 836 -16.00 12.44 24.51
CA THR A 836 -15.51 11.08 24.72
C THR A 836 -14.78 10.99 26.05
N LYS A 837 -14.65 9.78 26.58
CA LYS A 837 -13.93 9.52 27.83
C LYS A 837 -12.52 9.03 27.50
N ILE A 838 -11.51 9.73 28.01
CA ILE A 838 -10.12 9.28 27.94
C ILE A 838 -9.86 8.32 29.11
N SER A 839 -9.12 7.24 28.86
CA SER A 839 -8.73 6.28 29.89
C SER A 839 -7.28 5.83 29.73
N MET A 840 -6.65 5.45 30.83
CA MET A 840 -5.39 4.72 30.84
C MET A 840 -5.72 3.23 30.95
N LEU A 841 -5.25 2.41 30.02
CA LEU A 841 -5.58 0.99 29.88
C LEU A 841 -4.57 0.08 30.61
N PRO A 842 -4.91 -1.18 30.93
CA PRO A 842 -3.96 -2.14 31.53
C PRO A 842 -2.66 -2.34 30.73
N SER A 843 -2.73 -2.19 29.40
CA SER A 843 -1.58 -2.09 28.49
C SER A 843 -0.68 -0.86 28.69
N ASN A 844 -0.98 0.00 29.66
CA ASN A 844 -0.42 1.34 29.85
C ASN A 844 -0.71 2.32 28.70
N ARG A 845 -1.42 1.92 27.63
CA ARG A 845 -1.80 2.79 26.51
C ARG A 845 -3.00 3.69 26.87
N ILE A 846 -3.21 4.71 26.04
CA ILE A 846 -4.34 5.63 26.18
C ILE A 846 -5.53 5.10 25.36
N GLY A 847 -6.63 4.78 26.04
CA GLY A 847 -7.88 4.35 25.45
C GLY A 847 -8.80 5.51 25.12
N LEU A 848 -9.30 5.51 23.89
CA LEU A 848 -10.35 6.39 23.38
C LEU A 848 -11.47 5.54 22.79
N LYS A 849 -12.73 5.92 23.01
CA LYS A 849 -13.85 5.23 22.38
C LYS A 849 -14.03 5.73 20.94
N HIS A 850 -13.58 4.94 19.98
CA HIS A 850 -13.57 5.34 18.55
C HIS A 850 -14.95 5.75 18.03
N GLU A 851 -16.02 5.06 18.45
CA GLU A 851 -17.41 5.36 18.05
C GLU A 851 -17.84 6.81 18.34
N ASP A 852 -17.28 7.43 19.39
CA ASP A 852 -17.64 8.81 19.77
C ASP A 852 -17.15 9.82 18.71
N PHE A 853 -16.19 9.44 17.87
CA PHE A 853 -15.64 10.26 16.78
C PHE A 853 -16.38 10.07 15.45
N ASP A 854 -17.19 9.02 15.29
CA ASP A 854 -17.76 8.61 14.00
C ASP A 854 -18.51 9.74 13.31
N LYS A 855 -19.33 10.50 14.06
CA LYS A 855 -20.08 11.62 13.50
C LYS A 855 -19.16 12.71 12.95
N TYR A 856 -18.09 13.04 13.68
CA TYR A 856 -17.11 14.04 13.24
C TYR A 856 -16.33 13.52 12.03
N ASN A 857 -15.83 12.28 12.10
CA ASN A 857 -15.07 11.64 11.05
C ASN A 857 -15.89 11.57 9.76
N LEU A 858 -17.14 11.11 9.82
CA LEU A 858 -18.04 11.04 8.67
C LEU A 858 -18.32 12.42 8.05
N ALA A 859 -18.54 13.46 8.87
CA ALA A 859 -18.75 14.82 8.38
C ALA A 859 -17.52 15.36 7.63
N THR A 860 -16.32 15.14 8.19
CA THR A 860 -15.06 15.54 7.53
C THR A 860 -14.76 14.72 6.28
N TYR A 861 -15.04 13.42 6.30
CA TYR A 861 -14.90 12.51 5.17
C TYR A 861 -15.81 12.94 4.00
N ASN A 862 -17.08 13.23 4.28
CA ASN A 862 -18.03 13.73 3.28
C ASN A 862 -17.59 15.08 2.68
N GLY A 863 -17.12 16.00 3.51
CA GLY A 863 -16.57 17.27 3.06
C GLY A 863 -15.38 17.08 2.11
N LYS A 864 -14.45 16.18 2.46
CA LYS A 864 -13.28 15.88 1.64
C LYS A 864 -13.63 15.16 0.34
N LEU A 865 -14.53 14.18 0.40
CA LEU A 865 -15.06 13.50 -0.79
C LEU A 865 -15.68 14.49 -1.76
N ASN A 866 -16.54 15.38 -1.26
CA ASN A 866 -17.17 16.39 -2.10
C ASN A 866 -16.13 17.31 -2.73
N GLN A 867 -15.12 17.75 -1.98
CA GLN A 867 -14.01 18.52 -2.57
C GLN A 867 -13.33 17.75 -3.71
N LEU A 868 -12.94 16.49 -3.51
CA LEU A 868 -12.22 15.70 -4.51
C LEU A 868 -13.08 15.29 -5.73
N SER A 869 -14.34 14.94 -5.51
CA SER A 869 -15.27 14.50 -6.56
C SER A 869 -15.72 15.64 -7.45
N PHE A 870 -15.73 16.86 -6.93
CA PHE A 870 -16.29 18.01 -7.62
C PHE A 870 -15.27 19.03 -8.09
N ASP A 871 -14.12 19.14 -7.43
CA ASP A 871 -12.97 19.80 -8.01
C ASP A 871 -12.20 18.78 -8.82
N GLY A 872 -12.23 18.90 -10.15
CA GLY A 872 -11.20 18.28 -10.98
C GLY A 872 -9.84 18.95 -10.76
N ASN A 873 -9.39 19.15 -9.50
CA ASN A 873 -8.27 20.00 -9.08
C ASN A 873 -8.16 21.32 -9.85
N GLY A 874 -9.29 21.79 -10.38
CA GLY A 874 -9.35 22.82 -11.40
C GLY A 874 -8.95 24.18 -10.84
N SER A 875 -9.06 24.42 -9.54
CA SER A 875 -8.71 25.71 -8.93
C SER A 875 -7.21 26.02 -8.93
N LEU A 876 -6.35 25.02 -9.15
CA LEU A 876 -4.89 25.14 -9.16
C LEU A 876 -4.25 24.63 -10.47
N THR A 877 -5.03 24.29 -11.50
CA THR A 877 -4.44 24.08 -12.83
C THR A 877 -3.93 25.40 -13.37
N ASP A 878 -2.85 25.37 -14.15
CA ASP A 878 -2.33 26.60 -14.76
C ASP A 878 -3.35 27.29 -15.66
N GLU A 879 -4.16 26.52 -16.40
CA GLU A 879 -5.24 27.08 -17.23
C GLU A 879 -6.28 27.86 -16.43
N ALA A 880 -6.71 27.32 -15.28
CA ALA A 880 -7.70 27.98 -14.46
C ALA A 880 -7.12 29.12 -13.63
N LEU A 881 -5.87 28.98 -13.18
CA LEU A 881 -5.16 30.05 -12.50
C LEU A 881 -4.89 31.21 -13.44
N GLU A 882 -4.52 30.95 -14.70
CA GLU A 882 -4.32 32.00 -15.70
C GLU A 882 -5.65 32.68 -16.03
N LYS A 883 -6.74 31.92 -16.19
CA LYS A 883 -8.08 32.50 -16.36
C LYS A 883 -8.49 33.37 -15.14
N LYS A 884 -8.24 32.90 -13.91
CA LYS A 884 -8.49 33.69 -12.69
C LYS A 884 -7.64 34.96 -12.66
N LYS A 885 -6.38 34.86 -13.08
CA LYS A 885 -5.43 35.97 -13.14
C LYS A 885 -5.87 37.01 -14.17
N GLU A 886 -6.28 36.59 -15.36
CA GLU A 886 -6.87 37.45 -16.39
C GLU A 886 -8.09 38.20 -15.83
N GLU A 887 -9.05 37.47 -15.26
CA GLU A 887 -10.25 38.06 -14.66
C GLU A 887 -9.93 39.03 -13.51
N PHE A 888 -8.95 38.67 -12.67
CA PHE A 888 -8.49 39.53 -11.59
C PHE A 888 -7.92 40.85 -12.13
N PHE A 889 -7.01 40.79 -13.11
CA PHE A 889 -6.40 41.99 -13.66
C PHE A 889 -7.40 42.81 -14.48
N ASP A 890 -8.35 42.20 -15.19
CA ASP A 890 -9.42 42.95 -15.88
C ASP A 890 -10.23 43.82 -14.91
N MET A 891 -10.35 43.39 -13.65
CA MET A 891 -11.18 44.07 -12.64
C MET A 891 -10.43 44.92 -11.63
N PHE A 892 -9.22 44.53 -11.26
CA PHE A 892 -8.50 45.06 -10.11
C PHE A 892 -7.06 45.48 -10.44
N ASN A 893 -6.67 45.54 -11.72
CA ASN A 893 -5.31 45.91 -12.12
C ASN A 893 -4.95 47.37 -11.79
N GLU A 894 -5.92 48.30 -11.82
CA GLU A 894 -5.65 49.72 -11.52
C GLU A 894 -5.00 49.87 -10.13
N ASN A 895 -3.75 50.34 -10.13
CA ASN A 895 -2.92 50.55 -8.94
C ASN A 895 -2.54 49.26 -8.16
N PHE A 896 -2.75 48.05 -8.69
CA PHE A 896 -2.41 46.81 -7.97
C PHE A 896 -0.93 46.77 -7.56
N ASN A 897 -0.02 47.18 -8.44
CA ASN A 897 1.41 47.23 -8.11
C ASN A 897 1.75 48.23 -7.02
N ASP A 898 1.08 49.38 -6.97
CA ASP A 898 1.29 50.38 -5.92
C ASP A 898 0.81 49.82 -4.56
N LEU A 899 -0.35 49.15 -4.55
CA LEU A 899 -0.89 48.47 -3.37
C LEU A 899 0.02 47.33 -2.89
N PHE A 900 0.56 46.55 -3.83
CA PHE A 900 1.50 45.48 -3.54
C PHE A 900 2.82 46.05 -3.00
N THR A 901 3.30 47.16 -3.54
CA THR A 901 4.51 47.86 -3.07
C THR A 901 4.30 48.45 -1.68
N GLU A 902 3.12 48.99 -1.35
CA GLU A 902 2.81 49.45 0.02
C GLU A 902 2.78 48.29 1.03
N GLU A 903 2.29 47.11 0.61
CA GLU A 903 2.23 45.91 1.46
C GLU A 903 3.60 45.27 1.69
N PHE A 904 4.41 45.11 0.64
CA PHE A 904 5.64 44.31 0.67
C PHE A 904 6.92 45.13 0.57
N GLY A 905 6.89 46.36 0.08
CA GLY A 905 8.06 47.21 -0.15
C GLY A 905 8.81 46.93 -1.46
N TYR A 906 8.26 46.13 -2.36
CA TYR A 906 8.71 45.88 -3.74
C TYR A 906 7.50 45.59 -4.63
N SER A 907 7.63 45.73 -5.95
CA SER A 907 6.51 45.52 -6.88
C SER A 907 6.19 44.04 -7.11
N PHE A 908 4.98 43.76 -7.64
CA PHE A 908 4.58 42.39 -7.99
C PHE A 908 5.48 41.80 -9.11
N GLU A 909 5.94 42.63 -10.04
CA GLU A 909 6.91 42.23 -11.07
C GLU A 909 8.24 41.80 -10.46
N VAL A 910 8.76 42.57 -9.51
CA VAL A 910 10.02 42.23 -8.82
C VAL A 910 9.90 40.89 -8.12
N PHE A 911 8.80 40.65 -7.40
CA PHE A 911 8.51 39.34 -6.80
C PHE A 911 8.59 38.20 -7.84
N ASN A 912 7.89 38.35 -8.97
CA ASN A 912 7.87 37.33 -10.02
C ASN A 912 9.26 37.10 -10.63
N MET A 913 9.98 38.18 -10.94
CA MET A 913 11.33 38.11 -11.51
C MET A 913 12.29 37.36 -10.58
N VAL A 914 12.27 37.66 -9.27
CA VAL A 914 13.15 37.01 -8.29
C VAL A 914 12.80 35.53 -8.15
N VAL A 915 11.52 35.18 -7.94
CA VAL A 915 11.10 33.79 -7.77
C VAL A 915 11.36 32.95 -9.02
N ASP A 916 11.05 33.48 -10.21
CA ASP A 916 11.29 32.80 -11.47
C ASP A 916 12.81 32.60 -11.71
N SER A 917 13.63 33.57 -11.32
CA SER A 917 15.10 33.44 -11.38
C SER A 917 15.61 32.33 -10.46
N LEU A 918 15.09 32.20 -9.24
CA LEU A 918 15.46 31.10 -8.33
C LEU A 918 15.07 29.73 -8.88
N ILE A 919 13.95 29.63 -9.60
CA ILE A 919 13.50 28.41 -10.28
C ILE A 919 14.44 28.09 -11.46
N ILE A 920 14.85 29.09 -12.25
CA ILE A 920 15.81 28.93 -13.35
C ILE A 920 17.16 28.43 -12.82
N ILE A 921 17.73 29.11 -11.81
CA ILE A 921 18.99 28.71 -11.16
C ILE A 921 18.92 27.25 -10.67
N GLY A 922 17.81 26.88 -10.03
CA GLY A 922 17.59 25.52 -9.56
C GLY A 922 17.50 24.49 -10.69
N SER A 923 16.76 24.82 -11.76
CA SER A 923 16.56 23.95 -12.92
C SER A 923 17.87 23.68 -13.66
N ASP A 924 18.71 24.71 -13.83
CA ASP A 924 20.01 24.61 -14.51
C ASP A 924 21.04 23.82 -13.69
N SER A 925 20.95 23.88 -12.36
CA SER A 925 21.86 23.15 -11.46
C SER A 925 21.69 21.62 -11.51
N LYS A 926 20.54 21.12 -12.00
CA LYS A 926 20.11 19.71 -11.94
C LYS A 926 20.12 19.09 -10.53
N ARG A 927 20.14 19.91 -9.47
CA ARG A 927 20.07 19.45 -8.07
C ARG A 927 18.64 19.54 -7.57
N THR A 928 18.26 18.64 -6.67
CA THR A 928 16.94 18.69 -6.02
C THR A 928 16.86 19.81 -4.97
N VAL A 929 17.98 20.08 -4.28
CA VAL A 929 18.09 21.14 -3.27
C VAL A 929 19.28 22.03 -3.61
N ILE A 930 19.04 23.33 -3.63
CA ILE A 930 20.03 24.36 -3.87
C ILE A 930 20.42 24.97 -2.52
N CYS A 931 21.70 25.22 -2.33
CA CYS A 931 22.26 25.86 -1.14
C CYS A 931 23.43 26.73 -1.60
N LEU A 932 23.26 28.05 -1.52
CA LEU A 932 24.25 29.03 -1.96
C LEU A 932 24.32 30.19 -0.96
N PRO A 933 25.47 30.89 -0.83
CA PRO A 933 25.55 32.14 -0.09
C PRO A 933 24.55 33.18 -0.62
N LEU A 934 23.92 33.95 0.27
CA LEU A 934 22.93 34.97 -0.10
C LEU A 934 23.47 35.96 -1.14
N ASP A 935 24.72 36.41 -0.99
CA ASP A 935 25.37 37.33 -1.92
C ASP A 935 25.50 36.74 -3.32
N ASP A 936 25.86 35.45 -3.43
CA ASP A 936 25.97 34.76 -4.71
C ASP A 936 24.61 34.62 -5.39
N VAL A 937 23.56 34.30 -4.60
CA VAL A 937 22.18 34.23 -5.11
C VAL A 937 21.74 35.59 -5.65
N ALA A 938 22.00 36.67 -4.92
CA ALA A 938 21.63 38.02 -5.36
C ALA A 938 22.35 38.41 -6.67
N ILE A 939 23.63 38.05 -6.83
CA ILE A 939 24.40 38.28 -8.04
C ILE A 939 23.82 37.50 -9.23
N GLU A 940 23.52 36.22 -9.06
CA GLU A 940 22.96 35.38 -10.14
C GLU A 940 21.56 35.83 -10.55
N VAL A 941 20.68 36.16 -9.59
CA VAL A 941 19.35 36.71 -9.88
C VAL A 941 19.48 38.02 -10.66
N LYS A 942 20.37 38.93 -10.23
CA LYS A 942 20.59 40.22 -10.89
C LYS A 942 21.05 40.07 -12.34
N LYS A 943 21.88 39.07 -12.65
CA LYS A 943 22.28 38.72 -14.02
C LYS A 943 21.10 38.25 -14.87
N ILE A 944 20.24 37.38 -14.33
CA ILE A 944 19.09 36.82 -15.05
C ILE A 944 18.06 37.91 -15.36
N VAL A 945 17.79 38.82 -14.40
CA VAL A 945 16.80 39.89 -14.57
C VAL A 945 17.35 41.12 -15.30
N VAL A 946 18.63 41.13 -15.67
CA VAL A 946 19.31 42.22 -16.40
C VAL A 946 19.15 43.56 -15.68
N ASP A 947 19.51 43.61 -14.40
CA ASP A 947 19.49 44.81 -13.54
C ASP A 947 18.11 45.48 -13.33
N LYS A 948 17.00 44.77 -13.63
CA LYS A 948 15.63 45.27 -13.39
C LYS A 948 15.19 45.27 -11.92
N ALA A 949 15.98 44.67 -11.02
CA ALA A 949 15.77 44.69 -9.58
C ALA A 949 17.08 45.03 -8.86
N SER A 950 17.00 45.85 -7.82
CA SER A 950 18.15 46.19 -6.96
C SER A 950 18.54 45.00 -6.07
N LYS A 951 19.78 45.03 -5.54
CA LYS A 951 20.25 43.98 -4.62
C LYS A 951 19.37 43.93 -3.36
N GLU A 952 19.01 45.11 -2.86
CA GLU A 952 18.18 45.31 -1.69
C GLU A 952 16.77 44.74 -1.89
N GLU A 953 16.16 44.94 -3.07
CA GLU A 953 14.87 44.34 -3.41
C GLU A 953 14.94 42.81 -3.50
N ILE A 954 15.99 42.27 -4.12
CA ILE A 954 16.20 40.81 -4.25
C ILE A 954 16.32 40.17 -2.87
N GLU A 955 17.18 40.70 -2.01
CA GLU A 955 17.36 40.20 -0.64
C GLU A 955 16.07 40.31 0.15
N LYS A 956 15.33 41.42 0.01
CA LYS A 956 14.06 41.62 0.70
C LYS A 956 13.01 40.59 0.29
N VAL A 957 12.87 40.25 -0.99
CA VAL A 957 12.00 39.15 -1.44
C VAL A 957 12.45 37.82 -0.80
N ILE A 958 13.75 37.53 -0.79
CA ILE A 958 14.29 36.29 -0.20
C ILE A 958 13.96 36.20 1.30
N TYR A 959 14.10 37.28 2.06
CA TYR A 959 13.76 37.32 3.49
C TYR A 959 12.25 37.26 3.75
N ASP A 960 11.43 37.98 2.97
CA ASP A 960 9.98 38.02 3.15
C ASP A 960 9.32 36.66 2.87
N PHE A 961 9.95 35.82 2.04
CA PHE A 961 9.55 34.43 1.78
C PHE A 961 10.51 33.39 2.38
N GLY A 962 11.36 33.82 3.33
CA GLY A 962 12.34 33.00 4.04
C GLY A 962 11.89 32.61 5.45
N LEU A 963 12.23 31.40 5.88
CA LEU A 963 12.27 30.97 7.27
C LEU A 963 13.64 31.28 7.86
N CYS A 964 13.62 31.98 8.99
CA CYS A 964 14.82 32.43 9.70
C CYS A 964 14.82 31.90 11.14
N GLU A 965 16.01 31.87 11.72
CA GLU A 965 16.21 31.50 13.12
C GLU A 965 15.59 32.53 14.08
N ARG A 966 15.11 32.04 15.23
CA ARG A 966 14.53 32.83 16.33
C ARG A 966 14.83 32.16 17.67
N SER A 967 14.66 32.90 18.76
CA SER A 967 14.96 32.40 20.12
C SER A 967 14.03 31.27 20.57
N ASN A 968 12.74 31.33 20.21
CA ASN A 968 11.73 30.38 20.64
C ASN A 968 10.71 30.12 19.52
N PHE A 969 10.45 28.84 19.22
CA PHE A 969 9.48 28.45 18.18
C PHE A 969 8.03 28.85 18.52
N LEU A 970 7.64 28.80 19.80
CA LEU A 970 6.28 29.11 20.24
C LEU A 970 6.04 30.62 20.41
N GLU A 971 7.08 31.43 20.27
CA GLU A 971 6.97 32.89 20.30
C GLU A 971 7.06 33.43 18.86
N PRO A 972 5.97 34.02 18.33
CA PRO A 972 6.01 34.62 17.00
C PRO A 972 6.95 35.86 17.00
N PRO A 973 7.73 36.08 15.92
CA PRO A 973 8.44 37.34 15.74
C PRO A 973 7.48 38.52 15.59
N GLU A 974 8.01 39.73 15.71
CA GLU A 974 7.23 40.97 15.58
C GLU A 974 6.47 41.02 14.23
N GLY A 975 5.22 41.48 14.26
CA GLY A 975 4.33 41.49 13.09
C GLY A 975 3.54 40.20 12.85
N PHE A 976 3.80 39.14 13.61
CA PHE A 976 3.10 37.85 13.50
C PHE A 976 2.24 37.55 14.73
N SER A 977 1.22 36.71 14.54
CA SER A 977 0.26 36.35 15.60
C SER A 977 0.62 35.02 16.26
N LYS A 978 0.11 34.77 17.47
CA LYS A 978 0.22 33.45 18.13
C LYS A 978 -0.36 32.29 17.31
N LYS A 979 -1.26 32.56 16.35
CA LYS A 979 -1.82 31.52 15.48
C LYS A 979 -0.82 31.06 14.42
N ASP A 980 0.18 31.88 14.09
CA ASP A 980 1.14 31.60 13.03
C ASP A 980 2.20 30.56 13.42
N VAL A 981 2.36 30.28 14.72
CA VAL A 981 3.30 29.28 15.26
C VAL A 981 2.64 27.93 15.60
N LEU A 982 1.32 27.80 15.43
CA LEU A 982 0.58 26.57 15.73
C LEU A 982 0.45 25.72 14.45
N PRO A 983 1.26 24.66 14.25
CA PRO A 983 1.41 24.01 12.94
C PRO A 983 0.11 23.39 12.39
N TRP A 984 -0.87 23.06 13.25
CA TRP A 984 -2.19 22.56 12.85
C TRP A 984 -3.21 23.65 12.46
N ARG A 985 -2.80 24.93 12.37
CA ARG A 985 -3.63 26.03 11.84
C ARG A 985 -3.32 26.31 10.36
N PHE A 986 -4.35 26.72 9.61
CA PHE A 986 -4.25 27.11 8.20
C PHE A 986 -4.02 28.61 8.00
N ASN A 987 -3.57 28.96 6.79
CA ASN A 987 -3.26 30.33 6.36
C ASN A 987 -2.35 31.07 7.36
N ARG A 988 -1.33 30.37 7.88
CA ARG A 988 -0.31 30.95 8.76
C ARG A 988 0.72 31.72 7.94
N ASN A 989 1.08 32.92 8.37
CA ASN A 989 2.08 33.75 7.69
C ASN A 989 3.51 33.15 7.81
N LEU A 990 3.75 32.29 8.80
CA LEU A 990 5.03 31.59 9.03
C LEU A 990 5.03 30.14 8.51
N SER A 991 4.02 29.73 7.72
CA SER A 991 4.03 28.36 7.18
C SER A 991 5.10 28.19 6.11
N PHE A 992 5.68 27.00 6.02
CA PHE A 992 6.62 26.64 4.97
C PHE A 992 6.03 26.82 3.56
N ILE A 993 4.72 26.60 3.37
CA ILE A 993 4.05 26.81 2.08
C ILE A 993 4.18 28.26 1.60
N ARG A 994 4.16 29.22 2.54
CA ARG A 994 4.32 30.64 2.25
C ARG A 994 5.76 31.11 2.38
N ARG A 995 6.65 30.30 2.95
CA ARG A 995 8.05 30.63 3.17
C ARG A 995 8.93 29.41 2.88
N PRO A 996 8.98 28.94 1.62
CA PRO A 996 9.73 27.75 1.28
C PRO A 996 11.25 27.99 1.35
N ILE A 997 11.72 29.23 1.30
CA ILE A 997 13.16 29.52 1.40
C ILE A 997 13.61 29.34 2.85
N VAL A 998 14.75 28.69 3.08
CA VAL A 998 15.37 28.59 4.41
C VAL A 998 16.67 29.38 4.42
N ILE A 999 16.82 30.27 5.39
CA ILE A 999 18.02 31.10 5.56
C ILE A 999 18.75 30.64 6.81
N HIS A 1000 19.98 30.15 6.63
CA HIS A 1000 20.80 29.65 7.73
C HIS A 1000 22.29 29.91 7.47
N ASP A 1001 22.96 30.49 8.46
CA ASP A 1001 24.41 30.77 8.41
C ASP A 1001 24.86 31.47 7.11
N GLY A 1002 24.13 32.54 6.73
CA GLY A 1002 24.39 33.31 5.51
C GLY A 1002 24.04 32.59 4.19
N ASN A 1003 23.59 31.33 4.24
CA ASN A 1003 23.19 30.55 3.08
C ASN A 1003 21.67 30.57 2.87
N VAL A 1004 21.27 30.53 1.61
CA VAL A 1004 19.89 30.41 1.13
C VAL A 1004 19.70 28.99 0.59
N ILE A 1005 18.70 28.30 1.13
CA ILE A 1005 18.36 26.93 0.77
C ILE A 1005 16.95 26.89 0.17
N TRP A 1006 16.79 26.28 -1.01
CA TRP A 1006 15.49 26.13 -1.66
C TRP A 1006 15.42 24.94 -2.61
N GLY A 1007 14.20 24.67 -3.09
CA GLY A 1007 13.88 23.67 -4.12
C GLY A 1007 12.84 24.23 -5.09
N ILE A 1008 12.86 23.76 -6.33
CA ILE A 1008 12.12 24.39 -7.43
C ILE A 1008 10.60 24.18 -7.33
N ARG A 1009 10.13 23.02 -6.82
CA ARG A 1009 8.68 22.72 -6.79
C ARG A 1009 7.98 23.50 -5.70
N ASN A 1010 8.58 23.56 -4.51
CA ASN A 1010 7.99 24.32 -3.40
C ASN A 1010 8.01 25.84 -3.70
N LEU A 1011 8.99 26.35 -4.46
CA LEU A 1011 8.96 27.73 -4.96
C LEU A 1011 7.88 27.97 -6.01
N ALA A 1012 7.75 27.08 -6.99
CA ALA A 1012 6.67 27.17 -7.98
C ALA A 1012 5.29 27.13 -7.30
N TYR A 1013 5.14 26.25 -6.30
CA TYR A 1013 3.92 26.13 -5.51
C TYR A 1013 3.63 27.37 -4.64
N LEU A 1014 4.65 28.00 -4.06
CA LEU A 1014 4.51 29.29 -3.36
C LEU A 1014 3.83 30.33 -4.25
N LYS A 1015 4.29 30.49 -5.50
CA LYS A 1015 3.75 31.46 -6.46
C LYS A 1015 2.25 31.23 -6.68
N LYS A 1016 1.87 29.99 -7.02
CA LYS A 1016 0.47 29.59 -7.22
C LYS A 1016 -0.38 29.81 -5.96
N TYR A 1017 0.17 29.44 -4.80
CA TYR A 1017 -0.53 29.59 -3.52
C TYR A 1017 -0.75 31.06 -3.14
N LEU A 1018 0.26 31.93 -3.34
CA LEU A 1018 0.13 33.37 -3.07
C LEU A 1018 -0.90 34.01 -3.99
N TYR A 1019 -0.87 33.68 -5.29
CA TYR A 1019 -1.86 34.16 -6.25
C TYR A 1019 -3.26 33.75 -5.85
N HIS A 1020 -3.46 32.48 -5.50
CA HIS A 1020 -4.75 31.99 -5.03
C HIS A 1020 -5.22 32.74 -3.77
N LEU A 1021 -4.33 33.04 -2.81
CA LEU A 1021 -4.71 33.82 -1.62
C LEU A 1021 -5.16 35.24 -2.00
N ILE A 1022 -4.44 35.92 -2.90
CA ILE A 1022 -4.74 37.29 -3.32
C ILE A 1022 -6.01 37.33 -4.17
N PHE A 1023 -6.09 36.53 -5.23
CA PHE A 1023 -7.19 36.55 -6.20
C PHE A 1023 -8.51 36.05 -5.61
N ASP A 1024 -8.46 35.23 -4.55
CA ASP A 1024 -9.67 34.81 -3.83
C ASP A 1024 -10.01 35.74 -2.64
N GLY A 1025 -9.26 36.84 -2.44
CA GLY A 1025 -9.50 37.79 -1.35
C GLY A 1025 -9.26 37.20 0.06
N THR A 1026 -8.48 36.13 0.16
CA THR A 1026 -8.21 35.41 1.43
C THR A 1026 -6.82 35.69 2.01
N TYR A 1027 -5.99 36.48 1.31
CA TYR A 1027 -4.70 36.95 1.79
C TYR A 1027 -4.87 37.86 3.02
N LYS A 1028 -4.05 37.61 4.05
CA LYS A 1028 -4.06 38.37 5.31
C LYS A 1028 -3.21 39.63 5.18
N ALA A 1029 -3.76 40.63 4.51
CA ALA A 1029 -3.13 41.93 4.31
C ALA A 1029 -2.81 42.66 5.61
N GLN A 1030 -1.69 43.39 5.64
CA GLN A 1030 -1.27 44.22 6.77
C GLN A 1030 -1.54 45.71 6.51
N SER A 1031 -1.21 46.20 5.31
CA SER A 1031 -1.46 47.57 4.88
C SER A 1031 -2.96 47.84 4.78
N LYS A 1032 -3.33 49.11 4.99
CA LYS A 1032 -4.74 49.51 4.97
C LYS A 1032 -5.32 49.37 3.56
N SER A 1033 -4.54 49.72 2.55
CA SER A 1033 -4.96 49.74 1.15
C SER A 1033 -5.15 48.30 0.62
N MET A 1034 -4.23 47.38 0.93
CA MET A 1034 -4.37 45.97 0.58
C MET A 1034 -5.55 45.30 1.30
N LYS A 1035 -5.85 45.66 2.56
CA LYS A 1035 -7.08 45.20 3.26
C LYS A 1035 -8.36 45.62 2.55
N VAL A 1036 -8.41 46.83 2.00
CA VAL A 1036 -9.55 47.31 1.22
C VAL A 1036 -9.68 46.52 -0.08
N LEU A 1037 -8.58 46.28 -0.79
CA LEU A 1037 -8.58 45.45 -1.99
C LEU A 1037 -9.10 44.04 -1.70
N MET A 1038 -8.60 43.38 -0.65
CA MET A 1038 -9.07 42.04 -0.26
C MET A 1038 -10.58 42.01 0.03
N SER A 1039 -11.10 43.05 0.67
CA SER A 1039 -12.54 43.17 0.91
C SER A 1039 -13.33 43.37 -0.38
N ASN A 1040 -12.82 44.14 -1.34
CA ASN A 1040 -13.48 44.38 -2.61
C ASN A 1040 -13.56 43.10 -3.46
N ILE A 1041 -12.47 42.33 -3.50
CA ILE A 1041 -12.41 41.02 -4.17
C ILE A 1041 -13.43 40.06 -3.55
N ALA A 1042 -13.45 39.95 -2.21
CA ALA A 1042 -14.37 39.05 -1.52
C ALA A 1042 -15.85 39.41 -1.80
N ASN A 1043 -16.18 40.71 -1.88
CA ASN A 1043 -17.51 41.17 -2.23
C ASN A 1043 -17.86 40.83 -3.70
N TYR A 1044 -16.92 41.05 -4.62
CA TYR A 1044 -17.10 40.71 -6.03
C TYR A 1044 -17.35 39.22 -6.25
N LEU A 1045 -16.53 38.36 -5.63
CA LEU A 1045 -16.67 36.90 -5.72
C LEU A 1045 -18.01 36.43 -5.12
N GLY A 1046 -18.43 37.01 -3.99
CA GLY A 1046 -19.75 36.77 -3.43
C GLY A 1046 -20.88 37.13 -4.40
N ASP A 1047 -20.82 38.30 -5.04
CA ASP A 1047 -21.81 38.73 -6.04
C ASP A 1047 -21.81 37.87 -7.30
N LYS A 1048 -20.63 37.42 -7.75
CA LYS A 1048 -20.46 36.49 -8.86
C LYS A 1048 -21.10 35.13 -8.54
N PHE A 1049 -20.81 34.56 -7.37
CA PHE A 1049 -21.43 33.32 -6.92
C PHE A 1049 -22.96 33.44 -6.84
N ASN A 1050 -23.47 34.55 -6.32
CA ASN A 1050 -24.91 34.84 -6.30
C ASN A 1050 -25.51 34.84 -7.73
N SER A 1051 -24.78 35.37 -8.72
CA SER A 1051 -25.21 35.33 -10.13
C SER A 1051 -25.18 33.91 -10.71
N GLU A 1052 -24.15 33.13 -10.42
CA GLU A 1052 -24.01 31.74 -10.89
C GLU A 1052 -25.17 30.87 -10.38
N VAL A 1053 -25.50 30.97 -9.09
CA VAL A 1053 -26.65 30.27 -8.50
C VAL A 1053 -27.96 30.72 -9.16
N GLN A 1054 -28.15 32.03 -9.39
CA GLN A 1054 -29.34 32.54 -10.06
C GLN A 1054 -29.50 31.95 -11.47
N ILE A 1055 -28.42 31.93 -12.25
CA ILE A 1055 -28.40 31.39 -13.62
C ILE A 1055 -28.74 29.89 -13.60
N LEU A 1056 -28.13 29.14 -12.68
CA LEU A 1056 -28.36 27.70 -12.55
C LEU A 1056 -29.82 27.40 -12.18
N ILE A 1057 -30.37 28.07 -11.16
CA ILE A 1057 -31.77 27.86 -10.77
C ILE A 1057 -32.71 28.25 -11.91
N ARG A 1058 -32.45 29.36 -12.61
CA ARG A 1058 -33.26 29.81 -13.76
C ARG A 1058 -33.21 28.83 -14.94
N SER A 1059 -32.16 28.02 -15.05
CA SER A 1059 -32.05 26.99 -16.10
C SER A 1059 -33.03 25.83 -15.89
N TYR A 1060 -33.56 25.64 -14.68
CA TYR A 1060 -34.54 24.59 -14.41
C TYR A 1060 -35.95 25.00 -14.85
N PRO A 1061 -36.75 24.06 -15.37
CA PRO A 1061 -38.09 24.35 -15.86
C PRO A 1061 -39.04 24.81 -14.74
N ASP A 1062 -40.03 25.61 -15.11
CA ASP A 1062 -41.13 26.10 -14.25
C ASP A 1062 -40.71 27.06 -13.11
N LEU A 1063 -39.49 27.64 -13.16
CA LEU A 1063 -38.98 28.58 -12.16
C LEU A 1063 -38.89 30.02 -12.66
N GLN A 1064 -39.45 30.96 -11.88
CA GLN A 1064 -39.17 32.39 -12.00
C GLN A 1064 -38.19 32.79 -10.90
N VAL A 1065 -37.07 33.44 -11.24
CA VAL A 1065 -35.95 33.68 -10.31
C VAL A 1065 -35.52 35.15 -10.32
N TYR A 1066 -35.43 35.74 -9.14
CA TYR A 1066 -35.04 37.14 -8.91
C TYR A 1066 -33.85 37.19 -7.95
N LYS A 1067 -32.90 38.10 -8.17
CA LYS A 1067 -31.69 38.30 -7.36
C LYS A 1067 -31.75 39.64 -6.62
N GLY A 1068 -31.28 39.69 -5.37
CA GLY A 1068 -31.09 40.93 -4.60
C GLY A 1068 -32.40 41.65 -4.27
N VAL A 1069 -33.40 40.92 -3.76
CA VAL A 1069 -34.73 41.48 -3.51
C VAL A 1069 -34.75 42.23 -2.18
N ALA A 1070 -34.68 43.56 -2.24
CA ALA A 1070 -34.65 44.43 -1.06
C ALA A 1070 -36.03 44.98 -0.62
N LYS A 1071 -37.03 44.94 -1.50
CA LYS A 1071 -38.38 45.49 -1.28
C LYS A 1071 -39.41 44.84 -2.20
N PHE A 1072 -40.68 44.85 -1.78
CA PHE A 1072 -41.83 44.42 -2.58
C PHE A 1072 -42.82 45.57 -2.68
N GLY A 1073 -42.97 46.13 -3.89
CA GLY A 1073 -43.66 47.40 -4.09
C GLY A 1073 -43.02 48.55 -3.29
N LYS A 1074 -43.79 49.15 -2.36
CA LYS A 1074 -43.31 50.22 -1.46
C LYS A 1074 -42.81 49.70 -0.09
N LYS A 1075 -43.03 48.43 0.25
CA LYS A 1075 -42.61 47.85 1.53
C LYS A 1075 -41.18 47.35 1.47
N LYS A 1076 -40.32 47.85 2.37
CA LYS A 1076 -38.98 47.30 2.61
C LYS A 1076 -39.07 46.06 3.51
N ILE A 1077 -38.10 45.17 3.41
CA ILE A 1077 -37.97 44.01 4.30
C ILE A 1077 -37.42 44.49 5.66
N THR A 1078 -38.25 44.46 6.69
CA THR A 1078 -37.92 45.02 8.02
C THR A 1078 -38.27 44.08 9.16
N ASP A 1079 -37.62 44.25 10.31
CA ASP A 1079 -38.01 43.56 11.55
C ASP A 1079 -39.26 44.19 12.19
N GLU A 1080 -39.68 43.63 13.32
CA GLU A 1080 -40.81 44.10 14.14
C GLU A 1080 -40.65 45.56 14.62
N ASN A 1081 -39.42 46.05 14.69
CA ASN A 1081 -39.06 47.43 15.06
C ASN A 1081 -38.88 48.36 13.86
N LYS A 1082 -39.22 47.92 12.63
CA LYS A 1082 -39.03 48.63 11.36
C LYS A 1082 -37.56 48.86 10.95
N ASN A 1083 -36.60 48.15 11.54
CA ASN A 1083 -35.22 48.16 11.07
C ASN A 1083 -35.08 47.31 9.80
N VAL A 1084 -34.29 47.76 8.83
CA VAL A 1084 -34.08 47.03 7.56
C VAL A 1084 -33.27 45.74 7.80
N LEU A 1085 -33.78 44.60 7.33
CA LEU A 1085 -33.17 43.27 7.51
C LEU A 1085 -32.15 42.89 6.42
N GLY A 1086 -31.97 43.76 5.43
CA GLY A 1086 -31.23 43.50 4.20
C GLY A 1086 -32.11 42.88 3.12
N ASP A 1087 -31.50 42.56 2.00
CA ASP A 1087 -32.11 41.91 0.84
C ASP A 1087 -32.12 40.37 0.96
N ILE A 1088 -32.97 39.75 0.14
CA ILE A 1088 -32.97 38.31 -0.11
C ILE A 1088 -32.05 38.06 -1.32
N ASP A 1089 -31.00 37.26 -1.12
CA ASP A 1089 -29.99 37.01 -2.16
C ASP A 1089 -30.64 36.47 -3.44
N ILE A 1090 -31.45 35.41 -3.34
CA ILE A 1090 -32.25 34.87 -4.44
C ILE A 1090 -33.67 34.52 -3.98
N LEU A 1091 -34.67 34.92 -4.76
CA LEU A 1091 -36.07 34.58 -4.59
C LEU A 1091 -36.56 33.82 -5.82
N ALA A 1092 -37.00 32.57 -5.65
CA ALA A 1092 -37.49 31.74 -6.76
C ALA A 1092 -38.92 31.25 -6.55
N PHE A 1093 -39.70 31.17 -7.61
CA PHE A 1093 -41.09 30.74 -7.60
C PHE A 1093 -41.29 29.53 -8.52
N ASN A 1094 -41.83 28.45 -7.98
CA ASN A 1094 -42.37 27.35 -8.79
C ASN A 1094 -43.89 27.50 -8.86
N THR A 1095 -44.39 27.96 -10.00
CA THR A 1095 -45.82 28.23 -10.21
C THR A 1095 -46.65 26.96 -10.29
N LYS A 1096 -46.06 25.86 -10.76
CA LYS A 1096 -46.72 24.54 -10.88
C LYS A 1096 -46.98 23.90 -9.51
N THR A 1097 -46.01 24.00 -8.60
CA THR A 1097 -46.10 23.39 -7.27
C THR A 1097 -46.51 24.37 -6.17
N LYS A 1098 -46.73 25.64 -6.54
CA LYS A 1098 -47.04 26.77 -5.64
C LYS A 1098 -46.05 26.88 -4.49
N LYS A 1099 -44.75 26.89 -4.81
CA LYS A 1099 -43.65 27.02 -3.85
C LYS A 1099 -42.87 28.32 -4.06
N ILE A 1100 -42.56 29.00 -2.96
CA ILE A 1100 -41.65 30.15 -2.91
C ILE A 1100 -40.37 29.69 -2.22
N PHE A 1101 -39.23 29.87 -2.87
CA PHE A 1101 -37.91 29.56 -2.33
C PHE A 1101 -37.21 30.85 -1.94
N VAL A 1102 -36.92 31.00 -0.65
CA VAL A 1102 -36.11 32.10 -0.10
C VAL A 1102 -34.70 31.54 0.06
N VAL A 1103 -33.76 32.05 -0.72
CA VAL A 1103 -32.44 31.45 -0.85
C VAL A 1103 -31.40 32.45 -0.36
N GLU A 1104 -30.59 32.02 0.62
CA GLU A 1104 -29.33 32.68 0.96
C GLU A 1104 -28.21 32.03 0.18
N THR A 1105 -27.31 32.82 -0.38
CA THR A 1105 -26.10 32.33 -1.05
C THR A 1105 -24.87 32.78 -0.28
N LYS A 1106 -23.94 31.85 -0.06
CA LYS A 1106 -22.66 32.16 0.61
C LYS A 1106 -21.53 31.37 -0.01
N ASP A 1107 -20.48 32.09 -0.39
CA ASP A 1107 -19.24 31.49 -0.84
C ASP A 1107 -18.39 31.10 0.38
N PHE A 1108 -18.34 29.80 0.70
CA PHE A 1108 -17.57 29.26 1.81
C PHE A 1108 -16.53 28.28 1.28
N ASN A 1109 -15.29 28.47 1.72
CA ASN A 1109 -14.27 27.44 1.59
C ASN A 1109 -14.53 26.31 2.59
N LEU A 1110 -14.29 25.06 2.19
CA LEU A 1110 -14.32 23.91 3.10
C LEU A 1110 -13.47 24.15 4.35
N ALA A 1111 -14.07 24.00 5.53
CA ALA A 1111 -13.35 24.02 6.81
C ALA A 1111 -12.45 22.78 6.93
N ARG A 1112 -11.20 22.96 7.35
CA ARG A 1112 -10.18 21.88 7.31
C ARG A 1112 -9.70 21.37 8.67
N ASN A 1113 -10.04 22.06 9.75
CA ASN A 1113 -9.68 21.67 11.12
C ASN A 1113 -10.78 22.06 12.13
N PRO A 1114 -10.70 21.58 13.38
CA PRO A 1114 -11.71 21.81 14.41
C PRO A 1114 -11.99 23.30 14.68
N TYR A 1115 -10.96 24.14 14.59
CA TYR A 1115 -11.11 25.58 14.76
C TYR A 1115 -11.86 26.24 13.62
N GLU A 1116 -11.54 25.92 12.36
CA GLU A 1116 -12.28 26.42 11.21
C GLU A 1116 -13.74 25.98 11.26
N ILE A 1117 -14.01 24.73 11.67
CA ILE A 1117 -15.36 24.20 11.86
C ILE A 1117 -16.10 24.97 12.96
N GLU A 1118 -15.49 25.24 14.12
CA GLU A 1118 -16.16 26.03 15.17
C GLU A 1118 -16.35 27.50 14.73
N MET A 1119 -15.44 28.08 13.94
CA MET A 1119 -15.64 29.41 13.38
C MET A 1119 -16.79 29.43 12.37
N GLU A 1120 -16.91 28.40 11.54
CA GLU A 1120 -18.05 28.20 10.63
C GLU A 1120 -19.36 28.06 11.42
N ILE A 1121 -19.38 27.23 12.48
CA ILE A 1121 -20.52 27.06 13.38
C ILE A 1121 -20.93 28.40 14.00
N LYS A 1122 -19.96 29.19 14.49
CA LYS A 1122 -20.23 30.51 15.08
C LYS A 1122 -20.80 31.50 14.07
N LYS A 1123 -20.29 31.52 12.84
CA LYS A 1123 -20.76 32.44 11.79
C LYS A 1123 -22.16 32.08 11.29
N ILE A 1124 -22.44 30.79 11.09
CA ILE A 1124 -23.68 30.32 10.46
C ILE A 1124 -24.79 30.14 11.49
N PHE A 1125 -24.53 29.46 12.62
CA PHE A 1125 -25.59 28.95 13.50
C PHE A 1125 -25.70 29.70 14.85
N LYS A 1126 -24.62 30.23 15.43
CA LYS A 1126 -24.64 30.78 16.81
C LYS A 1126 -24.74 32.31 16.85
N GLY A 1127 -25.64 32.83 17.68
CA GLY A 1127 -25.76 34.26 18.01
C GLY A 1127 -26.69 35.04 17.08
N GLU A 1128 -27.17 36.20 17.54
CA GLU A 1128 -28.18 37.01 16.82
C GLU A 1128 -27.71 37.56 15.47
N LYS A 1129 -26.40 37.70 15.30
CA LYS A 1129 -25.76 38.20 14.07
C LYS A 1129 -25.40 37.07 13.08
N SER A 1130 -25.72 35.81 13.39
CA SER A 1130 -25.42 34.67 12.53
C SER A 1130 -26.19 34.76 11.21
N PHE A 1131 -25.64 34.13 10.16
CA PHE A 1131 -26.29 34.13 8.85
C PHE A 1131 -27.66 33.46 8.89
N LEU A 1132 -27.79 32.35 9.63
CA LEU A 1132 -29.06 31.63 9.75
C LEU A 1132 -30.14 32.48 10.43
N VAL A 1133 -29.83 33.16 11.54
CA VAL A 1133 -30.82 33.99 12.25
C VAL A 1133 -31.27 35.17 11.38
N LYS A 1134 -30.35 35.80 10.65
CA LYS A 1134 -30.70 36.87 9.70
C LYS A 1134 -31.61 36.35 8.58
N HIS A 1135 -31.28 35.19 8.01
CA HIS A 1135 -32.08 34.57 6.96
C HIS A 1135 -33.49 34.18 7.47
N GLN A 1136 -33.60 33.59 8.66
CA GLN A 1136 -34.88 33.25 9.29
C GLN A 1136 -35.76 34.48 9.55
N LYS A 1137 -35.17 35.64 9.91
CA LYS A 1137 -35.92 36.90 10.02
C LYS A 1137 -36.48 37.36 8.67
N ARG A 1138 -35.74 37.18 7.57
CA ARG A 1138 -36.22 37.47 6.20
C ARG A 1138 -37.32 36.50 5.79
N GLU A 1139 -37.16 35.21 6.06
CA GLU A 1139 -38.20 34.19 5.83
C GLU A 1139 -39.49 34.54 6.58
N LYS A 1140 -39.41 34.86 7.88
CA LYS A 1140 -40.57 35.25 8.69
C LYS A 1140 -41.30 36.44 8.05
N TRP A 1141 -40.56 37.44 7.59
CA TRP A 1141 -41.13 38.58 6.89
C TRP A 1141 -41.87 38.18 5.60
N VAL A 1142 -41.30 37.25 4.81
CA VAL A 1142 -41.92 36.71 3.59
C VAL A 1142 -43.22 35.97 3.92
N VAL A 1143 -43.24 35.17 5.00
CA VAL A 1143 -44.44 34.46 5.47
C VAL A 1143 -45.54 35.45 5.86
N GLU A 1144 -45.20 36.49 6.61
CA GLU A 1144 -46.15 37.50 7.09
C GLU A 1144 -46.67 38.44 5.99
N ASN A 1145 -45.94 38.56 4.87
CA ASN A 1145 -46.28 39.46 3.76
C ASN A 1145 -46.58 38.70 2.45
N LEU A 1146 -47.00 37.44 2.53
CA LEU A 1146 -47.23 36.57 1.37
C LEU A 1146 -48.16 37.21 0.34
N ASP A 1147 -49.29 37.77 0.75
CA ASP A 1147 -50.26 38.39 -0.18
C ASP A 1147 -49.64 39.56 -0.97
N THR A 1148 -48.81 40.37 -0.31
CA THR A 1148 -48.08 41.46 -0.98
C THR A 1148 -47.10 40.93 -2.03
N ILE A 1149 -46.50 39.76 -1.81
CA ILE A 1149 -45.56 39.14 -2.74
C ILE A 1149 -46.31 38.53 -3.93
N LEU A 1150 -47.42 37.84 -3.69
CA LEU A 1150 -48.24 37.26 -4.76
C LEU A 1150 -48.80 38.34 -5.69
N GLU A 1151 -49.24 39.47 -5.13
CA GLU A 1151 -49.67 40.63 -5.91
C GLU A 1151 -48.50 41.26 -6.69
N HIS A 1152 -47.34 41.45 -6.06
CA HIS A 1152 -46.19 42.11 -6.68
C HIS A 1152 -45.66 41.40 -7.93
N TYR A 1153 -45.69 40.06 -7.95
CA TYR A 1153 -45.22 39.24 -9.06
C TYR A 1153 -46.35 38.62 -9.91
N GLU A 1154 -47.59 39.09 -9.73
CA GLU A 1154 -48.77 38.61 -10.49
C GLU A 1154 -48.98 37.09 -10.42
N LEU A 1155 -48.71 36.49 -9.25
CA LEU A 1155 -48.79 35.05 -9.02
C LEU A 1155 -50.23 34.62 -8.66
N PRO A 1156 -50.65 33.38 -9.01
CA PRO A 1156 -51.96 32.86 -8.66
C PRO A 1156 -52.26 32.94 -7.15
N GLN A 1157 -53.41 33.51 -6.80
CA GLN A 1157 -53.89 33.57 -5.42
C GLN A 1157 -54.11 32.15 -4.83
N GLY A 1158 -53.91 32.02 -3.53
CA GLY A 1158 -54.13 30.77 -2.79
C GLY A 1158 -52.97 30.39 -1.86
N LYS A 1159 -52.96 29.14 -1.38
CA LYS A 1159 -51.94 28.65 -0.44
C LYS A 1159 -50.62 28.35 -1.16
N TRP A 1160 -49.58 29.12 -0.86
CA TRP A 1160 -48.20 28.86 -1.27
C TRP A 1160 -47.38 28.29 -0.12
N LYS A 1161 -46.44 27.39 -0.43
CA LYS A 1161 -45.49 26.87 0.55
C LYS A 1161 -44.17 27.62 0.43
N ILE A 1162 -43.70 28.22 1.53
CA ILE A 1162 -42.39 28.87 1.59
C ILE A 1162 -41.34 27.83 2.01
N LYS A 1163 -40.19 27.86 1.34
CA LYS A 1163 -39.05 26.97 1.58
C LYS A 1163 -37.77 27.77 1.65
N SER A 1164 -37.10 27.71 2.79
CA SER A 1164 -35.83 28.40 3.01
C SER A 1164 -34.65 27.49 2.77
N MET A 1165 -33.64 28.01 2.09
CA MET A 1165 -32.43 27.26 1.76
C MET A 1165 -31.19 28.15 1.75
N PHE A 1166 -30.07 27.52 2.09
CA PHE A 1166 -28.73 28.04 1.90
C PHE A 1166 -28.10 27.29 0.74
N ILE A 1167 -27.61 28.05 -0.24
CA ILE A 1167 -26.80 27.52 -1.33
C ILE A 1167 -25.36 28.00 -1.13
N VAL A 1168 -24.44 27.07 -1.04
CA VAL A 1168 -23.04 27.32 -0.74
C VAL A 1168 -22.15 26.84 -1.89
N SER A 1169 -20.98 27.45 -2.06
CA SER A 1169 -20.05 27.09 -3.15
C SER A 1169 -19.52 25.67 -3.01
N GLU A 1170 -19.23 25.25 -1.78
CA GLU A 1170 -18.77 23.90 -1.42
C GLU A 1170 -19.61 23.28 -0.29
N HIS A 1171 -19.41 21.97 -0.04
CA HIS A 1171 -19.99 21.30 1.13
C HIS A 1171 -19.47 21.92 2.43
N ILE A 1172 -20.36 22.37 3.32
CA ILE A 1172 -19.99 22.88 4.65
C ILE A 1172 -20.09 21.78 5.70
N ILE A 1173 -19.02 21.51 6.45
CA ILE A 1173 -18.96 20.39 7.42
C ILE A 1173 -19.92 20.62 8.59
N SER A 1174 -20.10 21.87 9.02
CA SER A 1174 -20.97 22.21 10.15
C SER A 1174 -22.43 21.82 9.96
N ARG A 1175 -22.92 21.67 8.71
CA ARG A 1175 -24.30 21.22 8.44
C ARG A 1175 -24.56 19.78 8.88
N ASP A 1176 -23.53 18.93 8.84
CA ASP A 1176 -23.63 17.52 9.25
C ASP A 1176 -23.53 17.39 10.79
N LEU A 1177 -22.90 18.38 11.44
CA LEU A 1177 -22.73 18.41 12.89
C LEU A 1177 -23.91 19.04 13.63
N LYS A 1178 -24.59 20.03 13.04
CA LYS A 1178 -25.70 20.76 13.66
C LYS A 1178 -27.04 20.38 13.05
N LYS A 1179 -28.00 20.01 13.90
CA LYS A 1179 -29.40 19.83 13.48
C LYS A 1179 -30.03 21.20 13.18
N ASN A 1180 -30.61 21.35 11.99
CA ASN A 1180 -31.36 22.55 11.61
C ASN A 1180 -32.46 22.22 10.60
N ASN A 1181 -33.52 23.04 10.57
CA ASN A 1181 -34.68 22.84 9.68
C ASN A 1181 -34.53 23.53 8.31
N THR A 1182 -33.56 24.43 8.14
CA THR A 1182 -33.23 25.06 6.86
C THR A 1182 -32.31 24.15 6.05
N GLN A 1183 -32.59 23.99 4.77
CA GLN A 1183 -31.83 23.13 3.87
C GLN A 1183 -30.51 23.81 3.46
N PHE A 1184 -29.38 23.12 3.58
CA PHE A 1184 -28.07 23.60 3.11
C PHE A 1184 -27.60 22.70 1.97
N LEU A 1185 -27.31 23.27 0.80
CA LEU A 1185 -26.85 22.54 -0.39
C LEU A 1185 -25.64 23.21 -1.01
N GLY A 1186 -24.65 22.42 -1.41
CA GLY A 1186 -23.61 22.87 -2.34
C GLY A 1186 -24.22 23.15 -3.72
N ILE A 1187 -23.69 24.13 -4.44
CA ILE A 1187 -24.19 24.49 -5.79
C ILE A 1187 -24.21 23.28 -6.73
N LYS A 1188 -23.23 22.38 -6.60
CA LYS A 1188 -23.09 21.15 -7.39
C LYS A 1188 -24.07 20.03 -6.98
N GLU A 1189 -24.73 20.15 -5.83
CA GLU A 1189 -25.80 19.25 -5.38
C GLU A 1189 -27.17 19.65 -5.94
N LEU A 1190 -27.29 20.83 -6.56
CA LEU A 1190 -28.56 21.31 -7.09
C LEU A 1190 -28.99 20.53 -8.32
N THR A 1191 -30.24 20.10 -8.29
CA THR A 1191 -30.93 19.49 -9.44
C THR A 1191 -32.32 20.10 -9.61
N ALA A 1192 -32.94 19.91 -10.79
CA ALA A 1192 -34.33 20.29 -11.00
C ALA A 1192 -35.31 19.65 -10.00
N LYS A 1193 -34.97 18.49 -9.41
CA LYS A 1193 -35.80 17.83 -8.38
C LYS A 1193 -35.85 18.63 -7.08
N THR A 1194 -34.79 19.37 -6.74
CA THR A 1194 -34.69 20.20 -5.53
C THR A 1194 -35.83 21.21 -5.41
N PHE A 1195 -36.32 21.71 -6.56
CA PHE A 1195 -37.32 22.76 -6.64
C PHE A 1195 -38.73 22.27 -6.98
N ARG A 1196 -38.97 20.94 -6.98
CA ARG A 1196 -40.29 20.34 -7.21
C ARG A 1196 -41.09 20.24 -5.92
#